data_AF-A0A833LQ47-F1
#
_entry.id   AF-A0A833LQ47-F1
#
_cell.length_a   1.000
_cell.length_b   1.000
_cell.length_c   1.000
_cell.angle_alpha   90.00
_cell.angle_beta   90.00
_cell.angle_gamma   90.00
#
_symmetry.space_group_name_H-M   'P 1'
#
loop_
_entity.id
_entity.type
_entity.pdbx_description
1 polymer ?
#
loop_
_entity_poly.entity_id
_entity_poly.type
_entity_poly.pdbx_seq_one_letter_code
_entity_poly.pdbx_strand_id
1 'polypeptide(L)'
;LRKTEPDWFDRAGGMVRRWFSQGNVPVKIGMLVLFAGVAALLKYAADEGWLSMPVELRLSGITAAAIAALALGWRERSRRRAFALSLQGGAIGILLLTVFAALRLYHLLPTGAAFALLVVLVAGAGMLAVLQDALALALLGLIAGFAAPILIATGGGDHVALFGYYLVLNLAILAIAWRKSWRVLNLLGFLFTFAIGTAWGVLRYERTLLSSTEPFLLAYFAIYLAVPILFAGRRRDGQRDLVDGTLVFGNPLFAFALQAALLEGERMPLALIALGAAALYLLLAWWQRPRQRLLGDSFAVLAVGFATLAVPLALSARATASTFALEGAALIWLGLRQQRWLPQIAGWTLQTLAALALVFAALVRPDSATIALANPSCISILLLALAGCASAWLYHRAARRVPALLFYLWGLLWWCVGMLREIERFVPGREQPAATLGWLALSLMLAALATRATRARACAVTVAGAMIVAVGVAAWMALGDIQPLAGWSLGAVLAFAAAGVHALASLGQRGGRSMAVAHSAWVWNWIVLLAAAIGQLIRGDALGSGWRNALLAVPLLLAWALALLRPQWIAMPLREQFGRWRGALLLQLGLVAAWLFCVLLWRPGDSAPLPWLPVLNPVELLQLGVLVLAARWLGDTPGGRPLRAPLLAGAGFAFVTAATLRATHQLGGVPWNDGLWSSNLAQMALTLVWSALGVIGWIMGSRRAQRALWLAGAILMAVVLAKLLLIDRSRLGNLFGIASFIGYGLLCTVVGYFAPAPPRGTPAEKSA
;
A
#
# COMPACT_ATOMS: atom_id res chain seq x y z
N LEU A 1 -23.03 -13.99 -32.27
CA LEU A 1 -22.61 -12.69 -32.82
C LEU A 1 -23.65 -11.64 -32.44
N ARG A 2 -23.44 -10.92 -31.34
CA ARG A 2 -24.30 -9.82 -30.87
C ARG A 2 -23.88 -8.53 -31.59
N LYS A 3 -24.83 -7.87 -32.25
CA LYS A 3 -24.67 -6.49 -32.78
C LYS A 3 -24.66 -5.53 -31.59
N THR A 4 -23.56 -4.80 -31.42
CA THR A 4 -23.42 -3.69 -30.48
C THR A 4 -24.15 -2.47 -31.03
N GLU A 5 -25.05 -1.88 -30.24
CA GLU A 5 -25.66 -0.59 -30.50
C GLU A 5 -24.61 0.54 -30.35
N PRO A 6 -24.68 1.62 -31.16
CA PRO A 6 -23.73 2.72 -31.11
C PRO A 6 -23.96 3.67 -29.92
N ASP A 7 -22.83 4.12 -29.39
CA ASP A 7 -22.58 4.90 -28.17
C ASP A 7 -23.24 6.30 -28.19
N TRP A 8 -23.60 6.81 -27.01
CA TRP A 8 -24.35 8.06 -26.85
C TRP A 8 -23.58 9.29 -27.37
N PHE A 9 -22.24 9.20 -27.36
CA PHE A 9 -21.34 10.25 -27.85
C PHE A 9 -21.47 10.47 -29.37
N ASP A 10 -21.82 9.44 -30.15
CA ASP A 10 -22.03 9.57 -31.60
C ASP A 10 -23.37 10.24 -31.94
N ARG A 11 -24.37 10.12 -31.06
CA ARG A 11 -25.66 10.84 -31.21
C ARG A 11 -25.56 12.30 -30.77
N ALA A 12 -24.78 12.60 -29.72
CA ALA A 12 -24.52 13.97 -29.27
C ALA A 12 -23.68 14.76 -30.30
N GLY A 13 -22.64 14.13 -30.88
CA GLY A 13 -21.83 14.74 -31.94
C GLY A 13 -22.62 15.05 -33.21
N GLY A 14 -23.58 14.20 -33.58
CA GLY A 14 -24.46 14.39 -34.74
C GLY A 14 -25.53 15.49 -34.57
N MET A 15 -25.85 15.86 -33.33
CA MET A 15 -26.84 16.90 -33.00
C MET A 15 -26.19 18.30 -32.91
N VAL A 16 -24.95 18.37 -32.44
CA VAL A 16 -24.13 19.61 -32.44
C VAL A 16 -23.72 19.99 -33.86
N ARG A 17 -23.37 19.01 -34.71
CA ARG A 17 -23.03 19.26 -36.12
C ARG A 17 -24.20 19.82 -36.94
N ARG A 18 -25.44 19.44 -36.62
CA ARG A 18 -26.66 19.94 -37.30
C ARG A 18 -27.12 21.32 -36.83
N TRP A 19 -26.75 21.74 -35.61
CA TRP A 19 -27.01 23.09 -35.10
C TRP A 19 -26.09 24.15 -35.73
N PHE A 20 -24.85 23.77 -36.08
CA PHE A 20 -23.90 24.65 -36.78
C PHE A 20 -24.05 24.67 -38.32
N SER A 21 -24.80 23.73 -38.90
CA SER A 21 -24.85 23.53 -40.36
C SER A 21 -26.19 23.85 -41.03
N GLN A 22 -27.15 24.47 -40.32
CA GLN A 22 -28.38 25.01 -40.92
C GLN A 22 -28.67 26.43 -40.40
N GLY A 23 -28.60 27.41 -41.29
CA GLY A 23 -29.03 28.81 -41.05
C GLY A 23 -27.87 29.80 -40.87
N ASN A 24 -27.89 30.84 -41.71
CA ASN A 24 -26.92 31.94 -41.88
C ASN A 24 -26.07 32.32 -40.62
N VAL A 25 -24.95 31.63 -40.41
CA VAL A 25 -23.96 31.87 -39.34
C VAL A 25 -23.11 33.13 -39.55
N PRO A 26 -22.72 33.53 -40.78
CA PRO A 26 -21.92 34.74 -41.01
C PRO A 26 -22.61 36.04 -40.57
N VAL A 27 -23.94 36.14 -40.66
CA VAL A 27 -24.72 37.31 -40.24
C VAL A 27 -24.77 37.46 -38.72
N LYS A 28 -24.73 36.36 -37.97
CA LYS A 28 -24.75 36.37 -36.50
C LYS A 28 -23.39 36.73 -35.89
N ILE A 29 -22.30 36.44 -36.61
CA ILE A 29 -20.95 36.86 -36.24
C ILE A 29 -20.75 38.35 -36.61
N GLY A 30 -21.28 38.82 -37.75
CA GLY A 30 -21.24 40.22 -38.15
C GLY A 30 -21.93 41.21 -37.20
N MET A 31 -23.04 40.81 -36.55
CA MET A 31 -23.77 41.67 -35.60
C MET A 31 -23.03 41.84 -34.24
N LEU A 32 -22.25 40.83 -33.84
CA LEU A 32 -21.40 40.87 -32.63
C LEU A 32 -20.16 41.74 -32.85
N VAL A 33 -19.60 41.74 -34.06
CA VAL A 33 -18.49 42.62 -34.48
C VAL A 33 -18.95 44.09 -34.58
N LEU A 34 -20.19 44.34 -35.02
CA LEU A 34 -20.76 45.70 -35.08
C LEU A 34 -20.93 46.33 -33.69
N PHE A 35 -21.36 45.56 -32.68
CA PHE A 35 -21.50 46.03 -31.30
C PHE A 35 -20.15 46.34 -30.64
N ALA A 36 -19.13 45.53 -30.93
CA ALA A 36 -17.75 45.80 -30.54
C ALA A 36 -17.21 47.06 -31.23
N GLY A 37 -17.59 47.30 -32.49
CA GLY A 37 -17.27 48.51 -33.25
C GLY A 37 -17.86 49.79 -32.63
N VAL A 38 -19.12 49.77 -32.17
CA VAL A 38 -19.76 50.93 -31.51
C VAL A 38 -19.16 51.20 -30.12
N ALA A 39 -18.81 50.15 -29.37
CA ALA A 39 -18.11 50.29 -28.08
C ALA A 39 -16.68 50.84 -28.26
N ALA A 40 -15.98 50.44 -29.33
CA ALA A 40 -14.67 50.99 -29.69
C ALA A 40 -14.77 52.44 -30.19
N LEU A 41 -15.83 52.80 -30.91
CA LEU A 41 -16.11 54.18 -31.38
C LEU A 41 -16.39 55.14 -30.21
N LEU A 42 -17.14 54.70 -29.20
CA LEU A 42 -17.39 55.48 -27.98
C LEU A 42 -16.13 55.66 -27.11
N LYS A 43 -15.25 54.66 -27.10
CA LYS A 43 -13.93 54.76 -26.47
C LYS A 43 -13.01 55.72 -27.24
N TYR A 44 -12.99 55.62 -28.56
CA TYR A 44 -12.21 56.48 -29.45
C TYR A 44 -12.63 57.96 -29.32
N ALA A 45 -13.93 58.25 -29.23
CA ALA A 45 -14.44 59.61 -29.00
C ALA A 45 -14.04 60.19 -27.63
N ALA A 46 -13.76 59.33 -26.63
CA ALA A 46 -13.26 59.75 -25.32
C ALA A 46 -11.74 59.94 -25.30
N ASP A 47 -10.99 59.20 -26.12
CA ASP A 47 -9.53 59.26 -26.23
C ASP A 47 -9.05 60.43 -27.13
N GLU A 48 -9.85 60.86 -28.12
CA GLU A 48 -9.58 62.00 -29.04
C GLU A 48 -9.99 63.39 -28.51
N GLY A 49 -10.46 63.50 -27.26
CA GLY A 49 -10.61 64.79 -26.59
C GLY A 49 -11.81 65.68 -27.03
N TRP A 50 -12.81 65.15 -27.76
CA TRP A 50 -14.02 65.91 -28.12
C TRP A 50 -14.92 66.26 -26.91
N LEU A 51 -14.66 65.68 -25.73
CA LEU A 51 -15.27 66.00 -24.44
C LEU A 51 -14.18 66.17 -23.35
N SER A 52 -13.35 67.20 -23.47
CA SER A 52 -12.32 67.56 -22.48
C SER A 52 -12.92 68.32 -21.28
N MET A 53 -13.83 67.67 -20.54
CA MET A 53 -14.22 68.17 -19.22
C MET A 53 -13.09 67.89 -18.23
N PRO A 54 -12.65 68.87 -17.41
CA PRO A 54 -11.74 68.64 -16.29
C PRO A 54 -12.21 67.46 -15.45
N VAL A 55 -11.27 66.63 -15.01
CA VAL A 55 -11.59 65.37 -14.32
C VAL A 55 -12.40 65.64 -13.05
N GLU A 56 -12.14 66.76 -12.38
CA GLU A 56 -12.86 67.23 -11.21
C GLU A 56 -14.34 67.49 -11.52
N LEU A 57 -14.64 68.12 -12.67
CA LEU A 57 -16.01 68.35 -13.14
C LEU A 57 -16.70 67.05 -13.57
N ARG A 58 -15.95 66.10 -14.14
CA ARG A 58 -16.49 64.77 -14.49
C ARG A 58 -16.86 63.97 -13.25
N LEU A 59 -15.98 63.90 -12.26
CA LEU A 59 -16.22 63.14 -11.03
C LEU A 59 -17.28 63.81 -10.14
N SER A 60 -17.31 65.14 -10.07
CA SER A 60 -18.38 65.86 -9.37
C SER A 60 -19.73 65.68 -10.06
N GLY A 61 -19.78 65.71 -11.40
CA GLY A 61 -21.00 65.40 -12.16
C GLY A 61 -21.51 63.97 -11.95
N ILE A 62 -20.61 62.98 -11.96
CA ILE A 62 -20.92 61.58 -11.63
C ILE A 62 -21.42 61.45 -10.18
N THR A 63 -20.76 62.14 -9.24
CA THR A 63 -21.15 62.17 -7.82
C THR A 63 -22.54 62.78 -7.63
N ALA A 64 -22.81 63.92 -8.26
CA ALA A 64 -24.10 64.60 -8.19
C ALA A 64 -25.22 63.75 -8.80
N ALA A 65 -24.97 63.11 -9.95
CA ALA A 65 -25.90 62.17 -10.57
C ALA A 65 -26.18 60.95 -9.69
N ALA A 66 -25.15 60.40 -9.03
CA ALA A 66 -25.31 59.28 -8.10
C ALA A 66 -26.05 59.69 -6.82
N ILE A 67 -25.81 60.88 -6.26
CA ILE A 67 -26.58 61.40 -5.12
C ILE A 67 -28.04 61.65 -5.52
N ALA A 68 -28.30 62.20 -6.71
CA ALA A 68 -29.65 62.38 -7.24
C ALA A 68 -30.36 61.03 -7.43
N ALA A 69 -29.65 60.01 -7.94
CA ALA A 69 -30.16 58.65 -8.05
C ALA A 69 -30.48 58.02 -6.68
N LEU A 70 -29.66 58.28 -5.64
CA LEU A 70 -29.97 57.86 -4.26
C LEU A 70 -31.22 58.53 -3.71
N ALA A 71 -31.36 59.85 -3.92
CA ALA A 71 -32.52 60.61 -3.46
C ALA A 71 -33.82 60.17 -4.17
N LEU A 72 -33.75 59.93 -5.49
CA LEU A 72 -34.85 59.38 -6.28
C LEU A 72 -35.20 57.95 -5.83
N GLY A 73 -34.20 57.11 -5.61
CA GLY A 73 -34.39 55.78 -5.05
C GLY A 73 -35.06 55.82 -3.67
N TRP A 74 -34.69 56.77 -2.80
CA TRP A 74 -35.33 56.95 -1.50
C TRP A 74 -36.78 57.42 -1.62
N ARG A 75 -37.09 58.34 -2.54
CA ARG A 75 -38.45 58.82 -2.79
C ARG A 75 -39.36 57.71 -3.34
N GLU A 76 -38.86 56.88 -4.24
CA GLU A 76 -39.63 55.80 -4.90
C GLU A 76 -39.74 54.50 -4.08
N ARG A 77 -39.12 54.44 -2.88
CA ARG A 77 -39.09 53.23 -2.04
C ARG A 77 -40.48 52.66 -1.70
N SER A 78 -41.49 53.52 -1.59
CA SER A 78 -42.86 53.14 -1.23
C SER A 78 -43.71 52.71 -2.43
N ARG A 79 -43.31 53.08 -3.66
CA ARG A 79 -44.07 52.83 -4.89
C ARG A 79 -43.49 51.69 -5.71
N ARG A 80 -42.15 51.61 -5.83
CA ARG A 80 -41.43 50.64 -6.67
C ARG A 80 -40.20 50.10 -5.95
N ARG A 81 -40.42 49.26 -4.93
CA ARG A 81 -39.36 48.78 -4.02
C ARG A 81 -38.17 48.11 -4.73
N ALA A 82 -38.40 47.23 -5.69
CA ALA A 82 -37.31 46.54 -6.40
C ALA A 82 -36.45 47.50 -7.23
N PHE A 83 -37.08 48.44 -7.94
CA PHE A 83 -36.40 49.48 -8.71
C PHE A 83 -35.60 50.43 -7.80
N ALA A 84 -36.19 50.87 -6.68
CA ALA A 84 -35.54 51.71 -5.69
C ALA A 84 -34.28 51.07 -5.11
N LEU A 85 -34.32 49.77 -4.77
CA LEU A 85 -33.17 49.05 -4.21
C LEU A 85 -32.03 48.87 -5.21
N SER A 86 -32.33 48.54 -6.47
CA SER A 86 -31.30 48.43 -7.51
C SER A 86 -30.68 49.79 -7.85
N LEU A 87 -31.50 50.85 -7.90
CA LEU A 87 -31.02 52.21 -8.16
C LEU A 87 -30.12 52.72 -7.02
N GLN A 88 -30.51 52.49 -5.76
CA GLN A 88 -29.69 52.85 -4.59
C GLN A 88 -28.39 52.05 -4.51
N GLY A 89 -28.44 50.73 -4.76
CA GLY A 89 -27.25 49.88 -4.77
C GLY A 89 -26.26 50.29 -5.87
N GLY A 90 -26.77 50.57 -7.08
CA GLY A 90 -25.96 51.07 -8.20
C GLY A 90 -25.36 52.45 -7.90
N ALA A 91 -26.13 53.37 -7.31
CA ALA A 91 -25.66 54.70 -6.97
C ALA A 91 -24.58 54.68 -5.86
N ILE A 92 -24.74 53.86 -4.82
CA ILE A 92 -23.68 53.63 -3.82
C ILE A 92 -22.43 53.04 -4.48
N GLY A 93 -22.58 52.06 -5.37
CA GLY A 93 -21.46 51.49 -6.12
C GLY A 93 -20.69 52.54 -6.94
N ILE A 94 -21.42 53.42 -7.63
CA ILE A 94 -20.83 54.54 -8.38
C ILE A 94 -20.08 55.49 -7.46
N LEU A 95 -20.65 55.86 -6.31
CA LEU A 95 -19.98 56.74 -5.34
C LEU A 95 -18.68 56.12 -4.80
N LEU A 96 -18.70 54.83 -4.48
CA LEU A 96 -17.50 54.11 -4.01
C LEU A 96 -16.39 54.08 -5.07
N LEU A 97 -16.75 53.77 -6.33
CA LEU A 97 -15.80 53.79 -7.45
C LEU A 97 -15.28 55.21 -7.74
N THR A 98 -16.12 56.23 -7.54
CA THR A 98 -15.77 57.63 -7.73
C THR A 98 -14.76 58.09 -6.69
N VAL A 99 -14.96 57.76 -5.41
CA VAL A 99 -13.99 58.02 -4.33
C VAL A 99 -12.67 57.30 -4.59
N PHE A 100 -12.73 56.04 -5.04
CA PHE A 100 -11.54 55.28 -5.41
C PHE A 100 -10.77 55.93 -6.59
N ALA A 101 -11.46 56.29 -7.66
CA ALA A 101 -10.87 56.95 -8.82
C ALA A 101 -10.24 58.29 -8.44
N ALA A 102 -10.94 59.10 -7.64
CA ALA A 102 -10.45 60.38 -7.14
C ALA A 102 -9.14 60.24 -6.34
N LEU A 103 -9.00 59.20 -5.52
CA LEU A 103 -7.78 58.93 -4.76
C LEU A 103 -6.65 58.33 -5.63
N ARG A 104 -6.94 57.26 -6.38
CA ARG A 104 -5.91 56.40 -6.98
C ARG A 104 -5.55 56.75 -8.40
N LEU A 105 -6.53 57.17 -9.20
CA LEU A 105 -6.32 57.47 -10.63
C LEU A 105 -6.00 58.94 -10.85
N TYR A 106 -6.54 59.81 -10.00
CA TYR A 106 -6.45 61.27 -10.19
C TYR A 106 -5.80 62.03 -9.04
N HIS A 107 -5.45 61.34 -7.94
CA HIS A 107 -4.76 61.93 -6.78
C HIS A 107 -5.40 63.21 -6.20
N LEU A 108 -6.71 63.36 -6.37
CA LEU A 108 -7.50 64.52 -5.95
C LEU A 108 -7.86 64.50 -4.46
N LEU A 109 -7.82 63.32 -3.82
CA LEU A 109 -8.16 63.15 -2.40
C LEU A 109 -6.96 62.60 -1.62
N PRO A 110 -6.66 63.15 -0.42
CA PRO A 110 -5.70 62.53 0.48
C PRO A 110 -6.26 61.23 1.06
N THR A 111 -5.37 60.26 1.34
CA THR A 111 -5.72 58.89 1.77
C THR A 111 -6.67 58.88 2.98
N GLY A 112 -6.45 59.75 3.97
CA GLY A 112 -7.32 59.85 5.15
C GLY A 112 -8.75 60.31 4.84
N ALA A 113 -8.92 61.28 3.94
CA ALA A 113 -10.24 61.78 3.54
C ALA A 113 -11.00 60.75 2.70
N ALA A 114 -10.31 60.08 1.77
CA ALA A 114 -10.89 58.99 0.99
C ALA A 114 -11.36 57.83 1.90
N PHE A 115 -10.57 57.47 2.90
CA PHE A 115 -10.93 56.45 3.87
C PHE A 115 -12.16 56.83 4.70
N ALA A 116 -12.22 58.06 5.21
CA ALA A 116 -13.39 58.58 5.94
C ALA A 116 -14.66 58.57 5.08
N LEU A 117 -14.56 58.97 3.81
CA LEU A 117 -15.70 58.93 2.88
C LEU A 117 -16.19 57.51 2.60
N LEU A 118 -15.29 56.53 2.46
CA LEU A 118 -15.70 55.12 2.30
C LEU A 118 -16.38 54.57 3.56
N VAL A 119 -15.91 54.93 4.76
CA VAL A 119 -16.59 54.58 6.03
C VAL A 119 -18.02 55.11 6.02
N VAL A 120 -18.20 56.39 5.67
CA VAL A 120 -19.54 57.03 5.62
C VAL A 120 -20.43 56.36 4.58
N LEU A 121 -19.92 56.06 3.38
CA LEU A 121 -20.70 55.40 2.32
C LEU A 121 -21.12 53.97 2.70
N VAL A 122 -20.21 53.20 3.32
CA VAL A 122 -20.50 51.82 3.78
C VAL A 122 -21.49 51.84 4.96
N ALA A 123 -21.31 52.75 5.91
CA ALA A 123 -22.26 52.94 7.01
C ALA A 123 -23.64 53.38 6.50
N GLY A 124 -23.68 54.31 5.54
CA GLY A 124 -24.90 54.75 4.86
C GLY A 124 -25.61 53.63 4.12
N ALA A 125 -24.87 52.80 3.38
CA ALA A 125 -25.41 51.61 2.72
C ALA A 125 -25.99 50.60 3.71
N GLY A 126 -25.29 50.34 4.82
CA GLY A 126 -25.77 49.48 5.90
C GLY A 126 -27.03 50.02 6.59
N MET A 127 -27.08 51.33 6.86
CA MET A 127 -28.24 51.99 7.45
C MET A 127 -29.44 51.94 6.51
N LEU A 128 -29.26 52.25 5.23
CA LEU A 128 -30.31 52.14 4.22
C LEU A 128 -30.82 50.71 4.08
N ALA A 129 -29.93 49.71 4.19
CA ALA A 129 -30.32 48.31 4.13
C ALA A 129 -31.20 47.90 5.32
N VAL A 130 -30.83 48.30 6.54
CA VAL A 130 -31.63 48.05 7.76
C VAL A 130 -32.99 48.76 7.69
N LEU A 131 -33.01 50.04 7.28
CA LEU A 131 -34.23 50.84 7.21
C LEU A 131 -35.21 50.34 6.13
N GLN A 132 -34.71 49.74 5.06
CA GLN A 132 -35.53 49.25 3.94
C GLN A 132 -35.70 47.73 3.91
N ASP A 133 -35.19 47.03 4.92
CA ASP A 133 -35.24 45.57 5.06
C ASP A 133 -34.75 44.86 3.78
N ALA A 134 -33.58 45.28 3.28
CA ALA A 134 -33.09 44.91 1.95
C ALA A 134 -31.71 44.22 2.02
N LEU A 135 -31.72 42.88 1.98
CA LEU A 135 -30.52 42.05 2.05
C LEU A 135 -29.50 42.37 0.95
N ALA A 136 -29.96 42.62 -0.29
CA ALA A 136 -29.10 42.90 -1.43
C ALA A 136 -28.22 44.15 -1.22
N LEU A 137 -28.79 45.21 -0.64
CA LEU A 137 -28.07 46.45 -0.35
C LEU A 137 -27.02 46.23 0.76
N ALA A 138 -27.35 45.41 1.75
CA ALA A 138 -26.45 45.04 2.83
C ALA A 138 -25.25 44.22 2.32
N LEU A 139 -25.48 43.26 1.41
CA LEU A 139 -24.43 42.47 0.79
C LEU A 139 -23.50 43.32 -0.07
N LEU A 140 -24.05 44.23 -0.88
CA LEU A 140 -23.25 45.16 -1.69
C LEU A 140 -22.39 46.08 -0.80
N GLY A 141 -22.98 46.66 0.25
CA GLY A 141 -22.26 47.49 1.22
C GLY A 141 -21.16 46.72 1.94
N LEU A 142 -21.40 45.45 2.25
CA LEU A 142 -20.43 44.57 2.90
C LEU A 142 -19.22 44.25 2.01
N ILE A 143 -19.48 43.84 0.76
CA ILE A 143 -18.42 43.57 -0.23
C ILE A 143 -17.58 44.83 -0.44
N ALA A 144 -18.25 45.97 -0.60
CA ALA A 144 -17.59 47.27 -0.72
C ALA A 144 -16.75 47.62 0.51
N GLY A 145 -17.29 47.40 1.72
CA GLY A 145 -16.58 47.68 2.97
C GLY A 145 -15.30 46.87 3.12
N PHE A 146 -15.32 45.58 2.77
CA PHE A 146 -14.10 44.77 2.82
C PHE A 146 -13.10 45.11 1.70
N ALA A 147 -13.58 45.45 0.51
CA ALA A 147 -12.73 45.81 -0.63
C ALA A 147 -12.07 47.19 -0.48
N ALA A 148 -12.74 48.14 0.18
CA ALA A 148 -12.33 49.53 0.29
C ALA A 148 -10.87 49.74 0.77
N PRO A 149 -10.42 49.17 1.91
CA PRO A 149 -9.03 49.34 2.36
C PRO A 149 -7.99 48.71 1.41
N ILE A 150 -8.31 47.56 0.81
CA ILE A 150 -7.42 46.86 -0.14
C ILE A 150 -7.18 47.74 -1.37
N LEU A 151 -8.24 48.38 -1.86
CA LEU A 151 -8.18 49.29 -3.00
C LEU A 151 -7.40 50.57 -2.65
N ILE A 152 -7.52 51.10 -1.44
CA ILE A 152 -6.82 52.31 -0.98
C ILE A 152 -5.34 52.08 -0.62
N ALA A 153 -4.95 50.89 -0.16
CA ALA A 153 -3.65 50.64 0.49
C ALA A 153 -2.42 50.97 -0.39
N THR A 154 -1.65 52.00 -0.03
CA THR A 154 -0.46 52.51 -0.75
C THR A 154 0.84 51.73 -0.46
N GLY A 155 0.76 50.50 0.06
CA GLY A 155 1.95 49.72 0.43
C GLY A 155 2.63 50.13 1.74
N GLY A 156 2.16 51.18 2.42
CA GLY A 156 2.58 51.61 3.76
C GLY A 156 1.91 50.75 4.84
N GLY A 157 2.64 49.81 5.43
CA GLY A 157 2.10 48.73 6.26
C GLY A 157 1.78 49.13 7.71
N ASP A 158 0.61 49.75 7.94
CA ASP A 158 -0.01 49.76 9.27
C ASP A 158 -1.17 48.73 9.34
N HIS A 159 -0.85 47.53 9.81
CA HIS A 159 -1.82 46.45 9.99
C HIS A 159 -2.81 46.71 11.13
N VAL A 160 -2.44 47.52 12.12
CA VAL A 160 -3.30 47.85 13.28
C VAL A 160 -4.48 48.69 12.82
N ALA A 161 -4.25 49.69 11.96
CA ALA A 161 -5.32 50.48 11.36
C ALA A 161 -6.25 49.63 10.48
N LEU A 162 -5.68 48.73 9.66
CA LEU A 162 -6.44 47.85 8.77
C LEU A 162 -7.32 46.86 9.55
N PHE A 163 -6.75 46.18 10.55
CA PHE A 163 -7.50 45.23 11.38
C PHE A 163 -8.48 45.96 12.31
N GLY A 164 -8.12 47.13 12.84
CA GLY A 164 -9.05 47.98 13.59
C GLY A 164 -10.29 48.35 12.76
N TYR A 165 -10.11 48.72 11.49
CA TYR A 165 -11.22 48.99 10.59
C TYR A 165 -12.12 47.76 10.37
N TYR A 166 -11.53 46.60 10.06
CA TYR A 166 -12.30 45.37 9.89
C TYR A 166 -12.98 44.94 11.19
N LEU A 167 -12.40 45.21 12.35
CA LEU A 167 -13.06 44.98 13.64
C LEU A 167 -14.33 45.81 13.78
N VAL A 168 -14.26 47.11 13.48
CA VAL A 168 -15.45 47.99 13.48
C VAL A 168 -16.49 47.52 12.47
N LEU A 169 -16.07 47.14 11.26
CA LEU A 169 -16.96 46.60 10.24
C LEU A 169 -17.64 45.31 10.70
N ASN A 170 -16.90 44.40 11.34
CA ASN A 170 -17.42 43.15 11.90
C ASN A 170 -18.40 43.39 13.07
N LEU A 171 -18.13 44.37 13.94
CA LEU A 171 -19.07 44.79 14.98
C LEU A 171 -20.34 45.39 14.38
N ALA A 172 -20.24 46.16 13.30
CA ALA A 172 -21.40 46.69 12.58
C ALA A 172 -22.23 45.57 11.95
N ILE A 173 -21.59 44.57 11.32
CA ILE A 173 -22.26 43.37 10.83
C ILE A 173 -22.98 42.64 11.95
N LEU A 174 -22.32 42.44 13.09
CA LEU A 174 -22.90 41.80 14.27
C LEU A 174 -24.11 42.58 14.79
N ALA A 175 -24.03 43.92 14.84
CA ALA A 175 -25.12 44.79 15.28
C ALA A 175 -26.32 44.76 14.33
N ILE A 176 -26.07 44.79 13.01
CA ILE A 176 -27.10 44.65 11.97
C ILE A 176 -27.75 43.27 12.10
N ALA A 177 -26.93 42.22 12.20
CA ALA A 177 -27.39 40.85 12.36
C ALA A 177 -28.22 40.68 13.64
N TRP A 178 -27.84 41.35 14.73
CA TRP A 178 -28.59 41.33 15.99
C TRP A 178 -30.00 41.89 15.78
N ARG A 179 -30.19 42.96 15.00
CA ARG A 179 -31.52 43.50 14.75
C ARG A 179 -32.30 42.72 13.68
N LYS A 180 -31.62 42.21 12.66
CA LYS A 180 -32.19 41.48 11.52
C LYS A 180 -31.36 40.23 11.27
N SER A 181 -31.96 39.05 11.41
CA SER A 181 -31.27 37.74 11.39
C SER A 181 -30.75 37.30 10.00
N TRP A 182 -30.10 38.20 9.25
CA TRP A 182 -29.52 37.94 7.94
C TRP A 182 -28.18 37.22 8.08
N ARG A 183 -28.22 35.89 8.23
CA ARG A 183 -27.05 35.05 8.49
C ARG A 183 -25.96 35.10 7.42
N VAL A 184 -26.35 35.35 6.16
CA VAL A 184 -25.41 35.45 5.02
C VAL A 184 -24.38 36.58 5.25
N LEU A 185 -24.76 37.66 5.94
CA LEU A 185 -23.82 38.75 6.24
C LEU A 185 -22.69 38.30 7.17
N ASN A 186 -23.01 37.50 8.20
CA ASN A 186 -22.00 36.99 9.13
C ASN A 186 -21.04 36.02 8.43
N LEU A 187 -21.55 35.16 7.54
CA LEU A 187 -20.71 34.23 6.77
C LEU A 187 -19.77 34.99 5.83
N LEU A 188 -20.29 36.01 5.14
CA LEU A 188 -19.49 36.78 4.19
C LEU A 188 -18.44 37.63 4.92
N GLY A 189 -18.80 38.24 6.06
CA GLY A 189 -17.86 38.93 6.93
C GLY A 189 -16.77 37.98 7.44
N PHE A 190 -17.15 36.77 7.85
CA PHE A 190 -16.22 35.74 8.31
C PHE A 190 -15.22 35.40 7.21
N LEU A 191 -15.73 35.10 6.02
CA LEU A 191 -14.93 34.75 4.86
C LEU A 191 -13.91 35.85 4.52
N PHE A 192 -14.35 37.10 4.38
CA PHE A 192 -13.44 38.20 4.05
C PHE A 192 -12.42 38.46 5.16
N THR A 193 -12.85 38.48 6.43
CA THR A 193 -11.94 38.75 7.56
C THR A 193 -10.81 37.72 7.64
N PHE A 194 -11.15 36.43 7.57
CA PHE A 194 -10.13 35.37 7.62
C PHE A 194 -9.33 35.27 6.32
N ALA A 195 -9.92 35.49 5.15
CA ALA A 195 -9.19 35.48 3.87
C ALA A 195 -8.15 36.60 3.82
N ILE A 196 -8.53 37.82 4.20
CA ILE A 196 -7.64 38.98 4.21
C ILE A 196 -6.58 38.83 5.31
N GLY A 197 -6.97 38.37 6.50
CA GLY A 197 -6.03 38.07 7.58
C GLY A 197 -5.00 37.01 7.18
N THR A 198 -5.42 35.96 6.48
CA THR A 198 -4.52 34.92 5.95
C THR A 198 -3.58 35.46 4.87
N ALA A 199 -4.11 36.24 3.92
CA ALA A 199 -3.30 36.84 2.86
C ALA A 199 -2.23 37.78 3.43
N TRP A 200 -2.59 38.60 4.42
CA TRP A 200 -1.62 39.44 5.13
C TRP A 200 -0.62 38.59 5.93
N GLY A 201 -1.10 37.57 6.65
CA GLY A 201 -0.28 36.66 7.43
C GLY A 201 0.79 35.94 6.62
N VAL A 202 0.48 35.51 5.39
CA VAL A 202 1.43 34.81 4.51
C VAL A 202 2.40 35.80 3.83
N LEU A 203 1.94 36.99 3.48
CA LEU A 203 2.72 37.91 2.64
C LEU A 203 3.56 38.92 3.41
N ARG A 204 3.21 39.23 4.68
CA ARG A 204 3.75 40.40 5.40
C ARG A 204 4.01 40.19 6.89
N TYR A 205 3.73 39.01 7.45
CA TYR A 205 3.89 38.78 8.88
C TYR A 205 5.34 38.61 9.31
N GLU A 206 5.69 39.20 10.46
CA GLU A 206 6.95 39.01 11.16
C GLU A 206 6.67 38.74 12.64
N ARG A 207 7.51 37.92 13.29
CA ARG A 207 7.32 37.49 14.70
C ARG A 207 7.26 38.66 15.69
N THR A 208 7.89 39.79 15.37
CA THR A 208 7.86 41.03 16.16
C THR A 208 6.47 41.66 16.22
N LEU A 209 5.59 41.37 15.25
CA LEU A 209 4.23 41.89 15.17
C LEU A 209 3.20 41.02 15.91
N LEU A 210 3.62 39.94 16.58
CA LEU A 210 2.72 39.02 17.28
C LEU A 210 1.84 39.74 18.31
N SER A 211 2.44 40.59 19.15
CA SER A 211 1.73 41.30 20.22
C SER A 211 0.67 42.27 19.72
N SER A 212 0.86 42.86 18.53
CA SER A 212 -0.10 43.77 17.90
C SER A 212 -1.14 43.05 17.04
N THR A 213 -0.87 41.81 16.61
CA THR A 213 -1.76 41.02 15.72
C THR A 213 -2.69 40.10 16.49
N GLU A 214 -2.19 39.42 17.53
CA GLU A 214 -2.93 38.43 18.31
C GLU A 214 -4.24 38.97 18.92
N PRO A 215 -4.30 40.20 19.48
CA PRO A 215 -5.55 40.75 20.01
C PRO A 215 -6.66 40.85 18.97
N PHE A 216 -6.33 41.15 17.70
CA PHE A 216 -7.32 41.20 16.62
C PHE A 216 -7.84 39.82 16.26
N LEU A 217 -6.97 38.82 16.19
CA LEU A 217 -7.38 37.43 15.94
C LEU A 217 -8.32 36.92 17.03
N LEU A 218 -8.00 37.20 18.30
CA LEU A 218 -8.87 36.88 19.43
C LEU A 218 -10.19 37.65 19.39
N ALA A 219 -10.18 38.92 19.01
CA ALA A 219 -11.39 39.73 18.87
C ALA A 219 -12.30 39.19 17.75
N TYR A 220 -11.76 38.87 16.58
CA TYR A 220 -12.54 38.24 15.49
C TYR A 220 -13.08 36.89 15.91
N PHE A 221 -12.25 36.06 16.55
CA PHE A 221 -12.68 34.78 17.09
C PHE A 221 -13.85 34.94 18.06
N ALA A 222 -13.79 35.91 18.98
CA ALA A 222 -14.84 36.19 19.94
C ALA A 222 -16.14 36.67 19.27
N ILE A 223 -16.06 37.56 18.27
CA ILE A 223 -17.22 38.03 17.49
C ILE A 223 -17.91 36.84 16.81
N TYR A 224 -17.16 36.00 16.10
CA TYR A 224 -17.71 34.87 15.37
C TYR A 224 -18.13 33.71 16.26
N LEU A 225 -17.61 33.62 17.48
CA LEU A 225 -18.09 32.71 18.52
C LEU A 225 -19.41 33.18 19.14
N ALA A 226 -19.57 34.50 19.32
CA ALA A 226 -20.78 35.10 19.86
C ALA A 226 -21.97 34.97 18.90
N VAL A 227 -21.75 35.01 17.59
CA VAL A 227 -22.81 34.92 16.57
C VAL A 227 -23.72 33.68 16.77
N PRO A 228 -23.24 32.42 16.71
CA PRO A 228 -24.10 31.25 16.92
C PRO A 228 -24.79 31.22 18.30
N ILE A 229 -24.15 31.76 19.34
CA ILE A 229 -24.66 31.81 20.71
C ILE A 229 -25.84 32.79 20.81
N LEU A 230 -25.74 33.97 20.18
CA LEU A 230 -26.78 35.01 20.20
C LEU A 230 -28.00 34.60 19.35
N PHE A 231 -27.77 33.95 18.21
CA PHE A 231 -28.87 33.52 17.32
C PHE A 231 -29.53 32.21 17.70
N ALA A 232 -28.90 31.43 18.59
CA ALA A 232 -29.48 30.24 19.19
C ALA A 232 -30.90 30.55 19.72
N GLY A 233 -31.05 31.51 20.63
CA GLY A 233 -32.31 31.76 21.36
C GLY A 233 -33.49 32.29 20.55
N ARG A 234 -33.33 32.61 19.25
CA ARG A 234 -34.39 33.19 18.40
C ARG A 234 -34.93 32.24 17.32
N ARG A 235 -34.62 30.95 17.45
CA ARG A 235 -35.01 29.92 16.47
C ARG A 235 -36.50 29.57 16.59
N ARG A 236 -37.21 29.59 15.47
CA ARG A 236 -38.45 28.82 15.28
C ARG A 236 -38.05 27.40 14.89
N ASP A 237 -38.62 26.40 15.57
CA ASP A 237 -38.29 24.99 15.36
C ASP A 237 -38.49 24.57 13.89
N GLY A 238 -37.47 23.92 13.29
CA GLY A 238 -37.64 23.14 12.04
C GLY A 238 -36.70 23.41 10.87
N GLN A 239 -35.96 24.53 10.79
CA GLN A 239 -35.06 24.80 9.65
C GLN A 239 -33.59 24.45 9.94
N ARG A 240 -33.09 23.40 9.28
CA ARG A 240 -31.67 23.02 9.26
C ARG A 240 -30.92 23.82 8.19
N ASP A 241 -30.27 24.91 8.58
CA ASP A 241 -29.39 25.67 7.67
C ASP A 241 -27.91 25.27 7.86
N LEU A 242 -27.29 24.82 6.78
CA LEU A 242 -25.86 24.43 6.70
C LEU A 242 -24.89 25.57 7.08
N VAL A 243 -25.31 26.83 6.89
CA VAL A 243 -24.48 28.03 7.08
C VAL A 243 -24.08 28.29 8.54
N ASP A 244 -24.94 27.95 9.52
CA ASP A 244 -24.60 28.08 10.95
C ASP A 244 -23.54 27.05 11.36
N GLY A 245 -23.55 25.87 10.74
CA GLY A 245 -22.50 24.86 10.92
C GLY A 245 -21.14 25.38 10.48
N THR A 246 -21.10 26.11 9.35
CA THR A 246 -19.86 26.70 8.84
C THR A 246 -19.21 27.67 9.82
N LEU A 247 -19.98 28.50 10.54
CA LEU A 247 -19.41 29.41 11.54
C LEU A 247 -19.00 28.69 12.82
N VAL A 248 -19.82 27.74 13.31
CA VAL A 248 -19.52 26.98 14.53
C VAL A 248 -18.23 26.18 14.40
N PHE A 249 -18.00 25.52 13.25
CA PHE A 249 -16.80 24.71 13.02
C PHE A 249 -15.68 25.49 12.34
N GLY A 250 -16.00 26.43 11.45
CA GLY A 250 -15.02 27.21 10.70
C GLY A 250 -14.25 28.19 11.59
N ASN A 251 -14.93 28.93 12.46
CA ASN A 251 -14.27 29.91 13.33
C ASN A 251 -13.13 29.32 14.17
N PRO A 252 -13.32 28.26 14.97
CA PRO A 252 -12.23 27.63 15.70
C PRO A 252 -11.12 27.10 14.79
N LEU A 253 -11.46 26.51 13.65
CA LEU A 253 -10.48 25.89 12.77
C LEU A 253 -9.56 26.93 12.12
N PHE A 254 -10.13 28.00 11.55
CA PHE A 254 -9.36 29.07 10.93
C PHE A 254 -8.59 29.89 11.97
N ALA A 255 -9.20 30.22 13.11
CA ALA A 255 -8.51 30.95 14.18
C ALA A 255 -7.34 30.15 14.74
N PHE A 256 -7.52 28.85 14.99
CA PHE A 256 -6.43 28.00 15.48
C PHE A 256 -5.34 27.78 14.42
N ALA A 257 -5.69 27.63 13.14
CA ALA A 257 -4.72 27.52 12.06
C ALA A 257 -3.86 28.78 11.93
N LEU A 258 -4.47 29.96 12.00
CA LEU A 258 -3.72 31.23 12.02
C LEU A 258 -2.88 31.37 13.29
N GLN A 259 -3.40 31.01 14.46
CA GLN A 259 -2.63 31.03 15.70
C GLN A 259 -1.43 30.07 15.64
N ALA A 260 -1.59 28.89 15.04
CA ALA A 260 -0.50 27.94 14.82
C ALA A 260 0.58 28.51 13.88
N ALA A 261 0.18 29.27 12.86
CA ALA A 261 1.10 29.97 11.97
C ALA A 261 1.82 31.14 12.68
N LEU A 262 1.12 31.91 13.52
CA LEU A 262 1.73 32.99 14.31
C LEU A 262 2.76 32.45 15.32
N LEU A 263 2.53 31.26 15.87
CA LEU A 263 3.42 30.59 16.83
C LEU A 263 4.35 29.55 16.19
N GLU A 264 4.64 29.68 14.90
CA GLU A 264 5.48 28.72 14.18
C GLU A 264 6.81 28.47 14.93
N GLY A 265 7.05 27.20 15.28
CA GLY A 265 8.22 26.75 16.05
C GLY A 265 7.98 26.50 17.55
N GLU A 266 6.95 27.11 18.16
CA GLU A 266 6.69 27.04 19.61
C GLU A 266 5.56 26.04 19.95
N ARG A 267 5.91 24.75 20.02
CA ARG A 267 4.91 23.68 20.14
C ARG A 267 4.17 23.67 21.49
N MET A 268 4.87 23.97 22.59
CA MET A 268 4.30 23.90 23.94
C MET A 268 3.27 25.03 24.21
N PRO A 269 3.53 26.31 23.86
CA PRO A 269 2.51 27.35 23.92
C PRO A 269 1.28 27.03 23.07
N LEU A 270 1.48 26.48 21.86
CA LEU A 270 0.38 26.10 20.98
C LEU A 270 -0.47 24.95 21.57
N ALA A 271 0.16 23.98 22.24
CA ALA A 271 -0.53 22.92 22.97
C ALA A 271 -1.38 23.47 24.12
N LEU A 272 -0.87 24.45 24.86
CA LEU A 272 -1.61 25.13 25.93
C LEU A 272 -2.79 25.92 25.39
N ILE A 273 -2.65 26.58 24.23
CA ILE A 273 -3.76 27.27 23.56
C ILE A 273 -4.81 26.27 23.09
N ALA A 274 -4.41 25.12 22.52
CA ALA A 274 -5.34 24.05 22.17
C ALA A 274 -6.10 23.54 23.41
N LEU A 275 -5.41 23.35 24.54
CA LEU A 275 -6.04 22.96 25.79
C LEU A 275 -6.99 24.05 26.34
N GLY A 276 -6.60 25.31 26.24
CA GLY A 276 -7.44 26.46 26.60
C GLY A 276 -8.69 26.55 25.74
N ALA A 277 -8.57 26.35 24.42
CA ALA A 277 -9.69 26.26 23.51
C ALA A 277 -10.61 25.07 23.85
N ALA A 278 -10.03 23.90 24.18
CA ALA A 278 -10.79 22.74 24.63
C ALA A 278 -11.61 23.04 25.89
N ALA A 279 -11.01 23.68 26.90
CA ALA A 279 -11.68 24.09 28.12
C ALA A 279 -12.80 25.12 27.86
N LEU A 280 -12.54 26.12 27.01
CA LEU A 280 -13.54 27.11 26.60
C LEU A 280 -14.76 26.44 25.94
N TYR A 281 -14.52 25.57 24.94
CA TYR A 281 -15.60 24.87 24.25
C TYR A 281 -16.33 23.88 25.15
N LEU A 282 -15.66 23.27 26.12
CA LEU A 282 -16.31 22.41 27.12
C LEU A 282 -17.24 23.21 28.03
N LEU A 283 -16.81 24.39 28.48
CA LEU A 283 -17.64 25.29 29.29
C LEU A 283 -18.86 25.79 28.50
N LEU A 284 -18.66 26.16 27.23
CA LEU A 284 -19.75 26.55 26.33
C LEU A 284 -20.70 25.39 26.04
N ALA A 285 -20.17 24.17 25.85
CA ALA A 285 -20.98 22.97 25.70
C ALA A 285 -21.85 22.74 26.93
N TRP A 286 -21.26 22.80 28.12
CA TRP A 286 -21.98 22.65 29.38
C TRP A 286 -23.08 23.70 29.56
N TRP A 287 -22.80 24.97 29.23
CA TRP A 287 -23.75 26.07 29.35
C TRP A 287 -24.89 26.02 28.32
N GLN A 288 -24.59 25.58 27.09
CA GLN A 288 -25.56 25.57 26.00
C GLN A 288 -26.35 24.27 25.88
N ARG A 289 -25.83 23.13 26.33
CA ARG A 289 -26.54 21.84 26.24
C ARG A 289 -27.95 21.84 26.86
N PRO A 290 -28.23 22.46 28.03
CA PRO A 290 -29.58 22.52 28.57
C PRO A 290 -30.50 23.49 27.81
N ARG A 291 -29.95 24.47 27.08
CA ARG A 291 -30.71 25.44 26.29
C ARG A 291 -30.98 24.93 24.89
N GLN A 292 -29.94 24.41 24.23
CA GLN A 292 -29.91 23.94 22.86
C GLN A 292 -28.98 22.75 22.71
N ARG A 293 -29.57 21.56 22.73
CA ARG A 293 -28.84 20.30 22.69
C ARG A 293 -27.90 20.18 21.49
N LEU A 294 -28.35 20.58 20.29
CA LEU A 294 -27.55 20.51 19.07
C LEU A 294 -26.29 21.39 19.13
N LEU A 295 -26.41 22.63 19.60
CA LEU A 295 -25.26 23.55 19.69
C LEU A 295 -24.29 23.12 20.80
N GLY A 296 -24.83 22.69 21.94
CA GLY A 296 -24.02 22.14 23.04
C GLY A 296 -23.26 20.87 22.64
N ASP A 297 -23.89 19.96 21.90
CA ASP A 297 -23.24 18.75 21.40
C ASP A 297 -22.16 19.10 20.35
N SER A 298 -22.37 20.09 19.47
CA SER A 298 -21.33 20.57 18.55
C SER A 298 -20.10 21.16 19.27
N PHE A 299 -20.31 21.98 20.32
CA PHE A 299 -19.21 22.49 21.13
C PHE A 299 -18.49 21.39 21.91
N ALA A 300 -19.20 20.36 22.37
CA ALA A 300 -18.56 19.21 23.01
C ALA A 300 -17.63 18.46 22.04
N VAL A 301 -18.02 18.31 20.76
CA VAL A 301 -17.16 17.71 19.73
C VAL A 301 -15.90 18.55 19.49
N LEU A 302 -16.04 19.88 19.40
CA LEU A 302 -14.90 20.79 19.27
C LEU A 302 -13.96 20.73 20.48
N ALA A 303 -14.50 20.66 21.69
CA ALA A 303 -13.72 20.52 22.93
C ALA A 303 -12.87 19.24 22.91
N VAL A 304 -13.47 18.10 22.54
CA VAL A 304 -12.76 16.83 22.38
C VAL A 304 -11.69 16.94 21.29
N GLY A 305 -12.01 17.53 20.14
CA GLY A 305 -11.07 17.72 19.03
C GLY A 305 -9.82 18.51 19.44
N PHE A 306 -10.00 19.65 20.12
CA PHE A 306 -8.87 20.46 20.61
C PHE A 306 -8.08 19.77 21.72
N ALA A 307 -8.74 19.05 22.63
CA ALA A 307 -8.07 18.27 23.66
C ALA A 307 -7.17 17.17 23.05
N THR A 308 -7.67 16.48 22.01
CA THR A 308 -6.88 15.49 21.28
C THR A 308 -5.71 16.13 20.51
N LEU A 309 -5.89 17.32 19.93
CA LEU A 309 -4.82 18.06 19.24
C LEU A 309 -3.72 18.56 20.19
N ALA A 310 -4.05 18.86 21.44
CA ALA A 310 -3.06 19.31 22.43
C ALA A 310 -1.96 18.26 22.68
N VAL A 311 -2.29 16.97 22.63
CA VAL A 311 -1.35 15.87 22.92
C VAL A 311 -0.21 15.80 21.87
N PRO A 312 -0.47 15.73 20.55
CA PRO A 312 0.56 15.82 19.51
C PRO A 312 1.42 17.08 19.55
N LEU A 313 0.85 18.19 20.03
CA LEU A 313 1.56 19.46 20.13
C LEU A 313 2.49 19.50 21.34
N ALA A 314 2.07 18.94 22.48
CA ALA A 314 2.89 18.92 23.70
C ALA A 314 3.98 17.85 23.67
N LEU A 315 3.72 16.70 23.06
CA LEU A 315 4.59 15.53 23.11
C LEU A 315 5.37 15.30 21.82
N SER A 316 6.49 14.56 21.92
CA SER A 316 7.21 14.09 20.73
C SER A 316 6.33 13.13 19.91
N ALA A 317 6.50 13.08 18.59
CA ALA A 317 5.70 12.22 17.71
C ALA A 317 5.66 10.74 18.16
N ARG A 318 6.75 10.24 18.76
CA ARG A 318 6.86 8.88 19.31
C ARG A 318 6.02 8.69 20.58
N ALA A 319 6.09 9.65 21.49
CA ALA A 319 5.28 9.65 22.71
C ALA A 319 3.78 9.80 22.37
N THR A 320 3.43 10.69 21.44
CA THR A 320 2.07 10.85 20.93
C THR A 320 1.54 9.55 20.33
N ALA A 321 2.34 8.87 19.49
CA ALA A 321 1.96 7.59 18.92
C ALA A 321 1.71 6.52 19.99
N SER A 322 2.54 6.47 21.03
CA SER A 322 2.37 5.54 22.14
C SER A 322 1.06 5.80 22.89
N THR A 323 0.76 7.07 23.21
CA THR A 323 -0.49 7.46 23.87
C THR A 323 -1.71 7.11 23.01
N PHE A 324 -1.69 7.48 21.72
CA PHE A 324 -2.79 7.19 20.80
C PHE A 324 -2.99 5.68 20.57
N ALA A 325 -1.91 4.90 20.55
CA ALA A 325 -2.02 3.44 20.46
C ALA A 325 -2.78 2.87 21.67
N LEU A 326 -2.36 3.24 22.88
CA LEU A 326 -2.95 2.75 24.12
C LEU A 326 -4.38 3.26 24.33
N GLU A 327 -4.61 4.56 24.11
CA GLU A 327 -5.93 5.19 24.20
C GLU A 327 -6.87 4.58 23.16
N GLY A 328 -6.39 4.34 21.94
CA GLY A 328 -7.18 3.70 20.90
C GLY A 328 -7.65 2.29 21.27
N ALA A 329 -6.78 1.48 21.88
CA ALA A 329 -7.15 0.17 22.42
C ALA A 329 -8.16 0.29 23.58
N ALA A 330 -7.99 1.27 24.48
CA ALA A 330 -8.92 1.55 25.58
C ALA A 330 -10.31 1.99 25.10
N LEU A 331 -10.38 2.83 24.05
CA LEU A 331 -11.64 3.27 23.45
C LEU A 331 -12.36 2.12 22.72
N ILE A 332 -11.62 1.23 22.06
CA ILE A 332 -12.18 -0.01 21.49
C ILE A 332 -12.78 -0.88 22.60
N TRP A 333 -12.06 -1.08 23.71
CA TRP A 333 -12.58 -1.80 24.88
C TRP A 333 -13.86 -1.17 25.42
N LEU A 334 -13.86 0.16 25.61
CA LEU A 334 -15.01 0.91 26.10
C LEU A 334 -16.21 0.80 25.16
N GLY A 335 -15.99 0.95 23.85
CA GLY A 335 -17.02 0.86 22.82
C GLY A 335 -17.63 -0.53 22.70
N LEU A 336 -16.83 -1.59 22.88
CA LEU A 336 -17.32 -2.96 22.95
C LEU A 336 -18.12 -3.20 24.24
N ARG A 337 -17.65 -2.70 25.40
CA ARG A 337 -18.33 -2.84 26.70
C ARG A 337 -19.69 -2.12 26.73
N GLN A 338 -19.77 -0.93 26.13
CA GLN A 338 -21.00 -0.13 26.08
C GLN A 338 -21.89 -0.45 24.87
N GLN A 339 -21.49 -1.37 24.00
CA GLN A 339 -22.13 -1.65 22.70
C GLN A 339 -22.34 -0.40 21.81
N ARG A 340 -21.44 0.60 21.93
CA ARG A 340 -21.48 1.84 21.13
C ARG A 340 -20.42 1.79 20.04
N TRP A 341 -20.80 2.21 18.83
CA TRP A 341 -19.90 2.21 17.68
C TRP A 341 -18.96 3.43 17.63
N LEU A 342 -19.39 4.59 18.18
CA LEU A 342 -18.59 5.82 18.17
C LEU A 342 -17.23 5.68 18.89
N PRO A 343 -17.12 5.12 20.12
CA PRO A 343 -15.81 4.92 20.75
C PRO A 343 -14.94 3.91 20.00
N GLN A 344 -15.55 2.94 19.31
CA GLN A 344 -14.81 1.99 18.47
C GLN A 344 -14.17 2.71 17.28
N ILE A 345 -14.91 3.56 16.56
CA ILE A 345 -14.35 4.36 15.46
C ILE A 345 -13.25 5.28 15.96
N ALA A 346 -13.47 5.98 17.07
CA ALA A 346 -12.44 6.83 17.66
C ALA A 346 -11.16 6.03 17.96
N GLY A 347 -11.29 4.82 18.50
CA GLY A 347 -10.14 3.96 18.76
C GLY A 347 -9.43 3.44 17.51
N TRP A 348 -10.16 3.19 16.41
CA TRP A 348 -9.55 2.86 15.11
C TRP A 348 -8.74 4.05 14.59
N THR A 349 -9.33 5.25 14.62
CA THR A 349 -8.70 6.48 14.17
C THR A 349 -7.46 6.81 15.00
N LEU A 350 -7.48 6.62 16.32
CA LEU A 350 -6.30 6.87 17.15
C LEU A 350 -5.15 5.89 16.83
N GLN A 351 -5.43 4.59 16.61
CA GLN A 351 -4.37 3.66 16.23
C GLN A 351 -3.79 3.91 14.83
N THR A 352 -4.61 4.37 13.87
CA THR A 352 -4.09 4.77 12.56
C THR A 352 -3.27 6.06 12.64
N LEU A 353 -3.71 7.04 13.43
CA LEU A 353 -2.93 8.26 13.69
C LEU A 353 -1.61 7.95 14.41
N ALA A 354 -1.59 6.99 15.34
CA ALA A 354 -0.37 6.52 15.99
C ALA A 354 0.63 5.96 14.97
N ALA A 355 0.17 5.11 14.05
CA ALA A 355 1.00 4.62 12.96
C ALA A 355 1.54 5.73 12.07
N LEU A 356 0.66 6.66 11.63
CA LEU A 356 1.07 7.78 10.79
C LEU A 356 2.11 8.65 11.50
N ALA A 357 1.96 8.90 12.79
CA ALA A 357 2.93 9.63 13.60
C ALA A 357 4.30 8.92 13.65
N LEU A 358 4.34 7.59 13.74
CA LEU A 358 5.59 6.82 13.71
C LEU A 358 6.25 6.81 12.33
N VAL A 359 5.47 6.66 11.25
CA VAL A 359 5.97 6.77 9.87
C VAL A 359 6.56 8.15 9.63
N PHE A 360 5.81 9.20 10.00
CA PHE A 360 6.27 10.58 9.87
C PHE A 360 7.54 10.84 10.69
N ALA A 361 7.60 10.35 11.94
CA ALA A 361 8.79 10.47 12.77
C ALA A 361 10.01 9.80 12.11
N ALA A 362 9.83 8.64 11.48
CA ALA A 362 10.90 7.93 10.78
C ALA A 362 11.37 8.66 9.51
N LEU A 363 10.47 9.32 8.78
CA LEU A 363 10.79 10.05 7.55
C LEU A 363 11.50 11.39 7.81
N VAL A 364 11.11 12.10 8.87
CA VAL A 364 11.59 13.48 9.11
C VAL A 364 12.88 13.53 9.91
N ARG A 365 13.09 12.60 10.85
CA ARG A 365 14.32 12.53 11.66
C ARG A 365 14.79 11.08 11.80
N PRO A 366 15.82 10.67 11.04
CA PRO A 366 16.47 9.38 11.22
C PRO A 366 16.90 9.24 12.68
N ASP A 367 16.51 8.13 13.30
CA ASP A 367 16.77 7.90 14.72
C ASP A 367 18.28 7.81 14.99
N SER A 368 18.78 8.46 16.04
CA SER A 368 20.19 8.40 16.51
C SER A 368 20.38 7.50 17.74
N ALA A 369 19.47 6.56 17.98
CA ALA A 369 19.52 5.65 19.11
C ALA A 369 20.77 4.76 19.11
N THR A 370 21.39 4.63 20.29
CA THR A 370 22.62 3.84 20.55
C THR A 370 22.34 2.50 21.23
N ILE A 371 21.16 2.32 21.84
CA ILE A 371 20.79 1.12 22.59
C ILE A 371 19.71 0.34 21.84
N ALA A 372 19.96 -0.96 21.62
CA ALA A 372 19.01 -1.89 21.02
C ALA A 372 17.83 -2.16 21.96
N LEU A 373 16.61 -2.32 21.41
CA LEU A 373 15.32 -2.58 22.09
C LEU A 373 14.84 -1.48 23.05
N ALA A 374 15.71 -0.93 23.89
CA ALA A 374 15.42 0.13 24.85
C ALA A 374 15.53 1.54 24.22
N ASN A 375 15.10 1.69 22.97
CA ASN A 375 15.04 2.99 22.30
C ASN A 375 13.60 3.47 22.13
N PRO A 376 13.37 4.81 22.09
CA PRO A 376 12.01 5.35 22.04
C PRO A 376 11.20 4.90 20.82
N SER A 377 11.86 4.65 19.69
CA SER A 377 11.20 4.24 18.45
C SER A 377 10.74 2.79 18.52
N CYS A 378 11.60 1.88 18.99
CA CYS A 378 11.28 0.49 19.22
C CYS A 378 10.13 0.36 20.22
N ILE A 379 10.22 1.04 21.37
CA ILE A 379 9.16 1.01 22.39
C ILE A 379 7.83 1.50 21.83
N SER A 380 7.82 2.60 21.07
CA SER A 380 6.58 3.14 20.51
C SER A 380 5.96 2.21 19.46
N ILE A 381 6.78 1.59 18.60
CA ILE A 381 6.32 0.58 17.62
C ILE A 381 5.79 -0.66 18.34
N LEU A 382 6.47 -1.10 19.42
CA LEU A 382 6.03 -2.24 20.22
C LEU A 382 4.71 -1.97 20.94
N LEU A 383 4.53 -0.77 21.51
CA LEU A 383 3.26 -0.37 22.12
C LEU A 383 2.13 -0.34 21.07
N LEU A 384 2.39 0.12 19.85
CA LEU A 384 1.42 0.05 18.76
C LEU A 384 1.08 -1.39 18.36
N ALA A 385 2.08 -2.26 18.26
CA ALA A 385 1.88 -3.68 17.98
C ALA A 385 1.05 -4.37 19.08
N LEU A 386 1.37 -4.09 20.35
CA LEU A 386 0.65 -4.59 21.53
C LEU A 386 -0.79 -4.06 21.58
N ALA A 387 -1.01 -2.78 21.32
CA ALA A 387 -2.34 -2.18 21.24
C ALA A 387 -3.20 -2.81 20.14
N GLY A 388 -2.60 -3.07 18.97
CA GLY A 388 -3.25 -3.82 17.87
C GLY A 388 -3.63 -5.24 18.29
N CYS A 389 -2.71 -5.99 18.89
CA CYS A 389 -2.97 -7.34 19.41
C CYS A 389 -4.05 -7.35 20.52
N ALA A 390 -4.03 -6.38 21.43
CA ALA A 390 -5.06 -6.23 22.47
C ALA A 390 -6.43 -5.95 21.84
N SER A 391 -6.49 -5.06 20.84
CA SER A 391 -7.72 -4.74 20.12
C SER A 391 -8.26 -5.94 19.34
N ALA A 392 -7.37 -6.72 18.73
CA ALA A 392 -7.72 -7.97 18.07
C ALA A 392 -8.34 -8.98 19.06
N TRP A 393 -7.74 -9.12 20.25
CA TRP A 393 -8.24 -10.00 21.31
C TRP A 393 -9.62 -9.55 21.82
N LEU A 394 -9.83 -8.25 22.01
CA LEU A 394 -11.12 -7.69 22.41
C LEU A 394 -12.22 -7.97 21.39
N TYR A 395 -11.94 -7.75 20.10
CA TYR A 395 -12.89 -8.07 19.03
C TYR A 395 -13.15 -9.56 18.88
N HIS A 396 -12.13 -10.40 19.08
CA HIS A 396 -12.28 -11.85 19.10
C HIS A 396 -13.20 -12.29 20.24
N ARG A 397 -13.04 -11.74 21.44
CA ARG A 397 -13.93 -12.01 22.59
C ARG A 397 -15.36 -11.52 22.36
N ALA A 398 -15.52 -10.44 21.60
CA ALA A 398 -16.82 -9.93 21.16
C ALA A 398 -17.40 -10.67 19.93
N ALA A 399 -16.81 -11.79 19.50
CA ALA A 399 -17.21 -12.60 18.35
C ALA A 399 -17.24 -11.84 17.00
N ARG A 400 -16.52 -10.71 16.87
CA ARG A 400 -16.43 -9.90 15.64
C ARG A 400 -15.20 -10.28 14.84
N ARG A 401 -15.36 -11.25 13.93
CA ARG A 401 -14.25 -11.87 13.19
C ARG A 401 -13.44 -10.91 12.30
N VAL A 402 -14.11 -10.05 11.54
CA VAL A 402 -13.43 -9.17 10.56
C VAL A 402 -12.56 -8.11 11.25
N PRO A 403 -13.07 -7.31 12.21
CA PRO A 403 -12.23 -6.39 12.97
C PRO A 403 -11.11 -7.08 13.74
N ALA A 404 -11.37 -8.26 14.33
CA ALA A 404 -10.35 -9.03 15.02
C ALA A 404 -9.18 -9.40 14.10
N LEU A 405 -9.48 -9.85 12.87
CA LEU A 405 -8.45 -10.18 11.88
C LEU A 405 -7.67 -8.93 11.45
N LEU A 406 -8.34 -7.81 11.18
CA LEU A 406 -7.68 -6.57 10.77
C LEU A 406 -6.70 -6.06 11.82
N PHE A 407 -7.12 -5.98 13.09
CA PHE A 407 -6.23 -5.56 14.18
C PHE A 407 -5.13 -6.58 14.48
N TYR A 408 -5.38 -7.87 14.25
CA TYR A 408 -4.35 -8.89 14.37
C TYR A 408 -3.26 -8.71 13.32
N LEU A 409 -3.65 -8.53 12.05
CA LEU A 409 -2.72 -8.25 10.96
C LEU A 409 -1.99 -6.92 11.17
N TRP A 410 -2.68 -5.91 11.71
CA TRP A 410 -2.09 -4.63 12.08
C TRP A 410 -1.02 -4.77 13.16
N GLY A 411 -1.33 -5.46 14.26
CA GLY A 411 -0.37 -5.74 15.33
C GLY A 411 0.82 -6.55 14.84
N LEU A 412 0.57 -7.56 14.00
CA LEU A 412 1.60 -8.40 13.39
C LEU A 412 2.52 -7.59 12.46
N LEU A 413 1.96 -6.70 11.64
CA LEU A 413 2.72 -5.82 10.75
C LEU A 413 3.70 -4.96 11.56
N TRP A 414 3.21 -4.27 12.60
CA TRP A 414 4.04 -3.39 13.41
C TRP A 414 5.06 -4.17 14.26
N TRP A 415 4.72 -5.39 14.70
CA TRP A 415 5.69 -6.31 15.31
C TRP A 415 6.85 -6.65 14.37
N CYS A 416 6.55 -6.99 13.11
CA CYS A 416 7.56 -7.29 12.09
C CYS A 416 8.42 -6.06 11.77
N VAL A 417 7.79 -4.89 11.54
CA VAL A 417 8.49 -3.64 11.23
C VAL A 417 9.44 -3.25 12.36
N GLY A 418 8.99 -3.32 13.61
CA GLY A 418 9.81 -2.98 14.78
C GLY A 418 11.03 -3.89 14.90
N MET A 419 10.82 -5.21 14.84
CA MET A 419 11.90 -6.18 15.06
C MET A 419 12.90 -6.23 13.91
N LEU A 420 12.45 -6.13 12.65
CA LEU A 420 13.35 -6.12 11.50
C LEU A 420 14.22 -4.85 11.48
N ARG A 421 13.65 -3.67 11.79
CA ARG A 421 14.45 -2.44 11.93
C ARG A 421 15.51 -2.55 13.02
N GLU A 422 15.19 -3.16 14.16
CA GLU A 422 16.16 -3.36 15.23
C GLU A 422 17.29 -4.29 14.81
N ILE A 423 16.96 -5.41 14.13
CA ILE A 423 17.97 -6.35 13.64
C ILE A 423 18.87 -5.68 12.59
N GLU A 424 18.30 -4.99 11.61
CA GLU A 424 19.07 -4.32 10.55
C GLU A 424 20.04 -3.28 11.13
N ARG A 425 19.61 -2.57 12.18
CA ARG A 425 20.37 -1.46 12.75
C ARG A 425 21.46 -1.89 13.72
N PHE A 426 21.18 -2.87 14.58
CA PHE A 426 22.06 -3.21 15.71
C PHE A 426 22.81 -4.53 15.52
N VAL A 427 22.39 -5.39 14.58
CA VAL A 427 23.05 -6.68 14.35
C VAL A 427 23.96 -6.60 13.13
N PRO A 428 25.24 -7.01 13.24
CA PRO A 428 26.15 -7.07 12.11
C PRO A 428 25.60 -7.95 10.97
N GLY A 429 25.82 -7.55 9.71
CA GLY A 429 25.22 -8.20 8.53
C GLY A 429 25.36 -9.72 8.48
N ARG A 430 26.50 -10.26 8.91
CA ARG A 430 26.77 -11.72 8.93
C ARG A 430 25.94 -12.48 9.98
N GLU A 431 25.49 -11.82 11.05
CA GLU A 431 24.68 -12.43 12.13
C GLU A 431 23.18 -12.13 12.00
N GLN A 432 22.78 -11.24 11.09
CA GLN A 432 21.36 -10.92 10.85
C GLN A 432 20.49 -12.15 10.54
N PRO A 433 20.94 -13.18 9.79
CA PRO A 433 20.15 -14.39 9.58
C PRO A 433 19.89 -15.17 10.88
N ALA A 434 20.88 -15.22 11.78
CA ALA A 434 20.71 -15.87 13.08
C ALA A 434 19.74 -15.09 13.97
N ALA A 435 19.87 -13.75 14.02
CA ALA A 435 18.98 -12.89 14.78
C ALA A 435 17.53 -12.94 14.27
N THR A 436 17.33 -12.93 12.95
CA THR A 436 15.99 -13.09 12.34
C THR A 436 15.39 -14.45 12.65
N LEU A 437 16.17 -15.54 12.64
CA LEU A 437 15.70 -16.86 13.05
C LEU A 437 15.30 -16.90 14.54
N GLY A 438 16.07 -16.24 15.41
CA GLY A 438 15.73 -16.07 16.83
C GLY A 438 14.44 -15.28 17.05
N TRP A 439 14.24 -14.19 16.30
CA TRP A 439 12.99 -13.43 16.32
C TRP A 439 11.80 -14.24 15.80
N LEU A 440 11.97 -15.05 14.75
CA LEU A 440 10.95 -15.98 14.27
C LEU A 440 10.61 -17.03 15.33
N ALA A 441 11.61 -17.56 16.06
CA ALA A 441 11.40 -18.48 17.17
C ALA A 441 10.54 -17.85 18.28
N LEU A 442 10.85 -16.61 18.68
CA LEU A 442 10.04 -15.86 19.64
C LEU A 442 8.60 -15.66 19.14
N SER A 443 8.46 -15.24 17.88
CA SER A 443 7.15 -15.02 17.23
C SER A 443 6.32 -16.30 17.17
N LEU A 444 6.95 -17.44 16.88
CA LEU A 444 6.32 -18.76 16.89
C LEU A 444 5.85 -19.15 18.27
N MET A 445 6.66 -18.91 19.31
CA MET A 445 6.27 -19.20 20.70
C MET A 445 5.07 -18.36 21.12
N LEU A 446 5.09 -17.05 20.83
CA LEU A 446 3.97 -16.15 21.11
C LEU A 446 2.70 -16.58 20.35
N ALA A 447 2.83 -16.93 19.07
CA ALA A 447 1.72 -17.43 18.28
C ALA A 447 1.19 -18.78 18.81
N ALA A 448 2.05 -19.65 19.33
CA ALA A 448 1.65 -20.92 19.95
C ALA A 448 0.84 -20.70 21.22
N LEU A 449 1.31 -19.81 22.10
CA LEU A 449 0.61 -19.42 23.33
C LEU A 449 -0.74 -18.76 22.99
N ALA A 450 -0.76 -17.84 22.02
CA ALA A 450 -1.99 -17.19 21.57
C ALA A 450 -2.98 -18.19 20.94
N THR A 451 -2.50 -19.19 20.20
CA THR A 451 -3.34 -20.25 19.63
C THR A 451 -4.00 -21.08 20.74
N ARG A 452 -3.24 -21.42 21.80
CA ARG A 452 -3.79 -22.15 22.97
C ARG A 452 -4.84 -21.33 23.71
N ALA A 453 -4.59 -20.04 23.92
CA ALA A 453 -5.47 -19.15 24.68
C ALA A 453 -6.75 -18.78 23.91
N THR A 454 -6.64 -18.41 22.63
CA THR A 454 -7.76 -17.83 21.87
C THR A 454 -8.45 -18.81 20.93
N ARG A 455 -7.76 -19.90 20.55
CA ARG A 455 -8.18 -20.86 19.51
C ARG A 455 -8.50 -20.19 18.15
N ALA A 456 -7.96 -19.00 17.90
CA ALA A 456 -8.20 -18.25 16.67
C ALA A 456 -7.43 -18.86 15.48
N ARG A 457 -8.09 -18.95 14.31
CA ARG A 457 -7.45 -19.45 13.07
C ARG A 457 -6.33 -18.54 12.57
N ALA A 458 -6.38 -17.25 12.87
CA ALA A 458 -5.38 -16.27 12.43
C ALA A 458 -3.98 -16.61 12.97
N CYS A 459 -3.88 -17.06 14.23
CA CYS A 459 -2.60 -17.47 14.82
C CYS A 459 -1.99 -18.69 14.10
N ALA A 460 -2.82 -19.61 13.60
CA ALA A 460 -2.35 -20.74 12.80
C ALA A 460 -1.75 -20.33 11.46
N VAL A 461 -2.29 -19.28 10.84
CA VAL A 461 -1.72 -18.69 9.61
C VAL A 461 -0.36 -18.05 9.91
N THR A 462 -0.21 -17.37 11.04
CA THR A 462 1.07 -16.79 11.46
C THR A 462 2.14 -17.84 11.71
N VAL A 463 1.78 -18.98 12.32
CA VAL A 463 2.72 -20.11 12.47
C VAL A 463 3.16 -20.62 11.09
N ALA A 464 2.24 -20.78 10.14
CA ALA A 464 2.58 -21.21 8.77
C ALA A 464 3.46 -20.18 8.04
N GLY A 465 3.13 -18.90 8.15
CA GLY A 465 3.89 -17.81 7.54
C GLY A 465 5.31 -17.71 8.12
N ALA A 466 5.45 -17.73 9.44
CA ALA A 466 6.75 -17.69 10.10
C ALA A 466 7.63 -18.90 9.72
N MET A 467 7.03 -20.09 9.57
CA MET A 467 7.73 -21.28 9.08
C MET A 467 8.21 -21.14 7.63
N ILE A 468 7.42 -20.54 6.75
CA ILE A 468 7.82 -20.26 5.35
C ILE A 468 8.97 -19.25 5.32
N VAL A 469 8.85 -18.15 6.09
CA VAL A 469 9.91 -17.12 6.16
C VAL A 469 11.19 -17.74 6.69
N ALA A 470 11.13 -18.65 7.66
CA ALA A 470 12.30 -19.36 8.15
C ALA A 470 13.01 -20.17 7.04
N VAL A 471 12.29 -20.69 6.02
CA VAL A 471 12.92 -21.40 4.90
C VAL A 471 13.76 -20.41 4.09
N GLY A 472 13.25 -19.19 3.91
CA GLY A 472 14.00 -18.09 3.30
C GLY A 472 15.24 -17.71 4.11
N VAL A 473 15.14 -17.66 5.43
CA VAL A 473 16.29 -17.39 6.33
C VAL A 473 17.33 -18.52 6.25
N ALA A 474 16.90 -19.78 6.23
CA ALA A 474 17.78 -20.93 6.05
C ALA A 474 18.50 -20.88 4.69
N ALA A 475 17.79 -20.51 3.62
CA ALA A 475 18.39 -20.31 2.30
C ALA A 475 19.35 -19.11 2.30
N TRP A 476 19.03 -18.03 3.02
CA TRP A 476 19.92 -16.88 3.18
C TRP A 476 21.22 -17.27 3.89
N MET A 477 21.16 -18.12 4.93
CA MET A 477 22.36 -18.68 5.57
C MET A 477 23.18 -19.54 4.59
N ALA A 478 22.50 -20.35 3.76
CA ALA A 478 23.14 -21.22 2.77
C ALA A 478 23.89 -20.41 1.70
N LEU A 479 23.26 -19.36 1.16
CA LEU A 479 23.81 -18.49 0.11
C LEU A 479 24.85 -17.51 0.65
N GLY A 480 24.67 -17.05 1.89
CA GLY A 480 25.56 -16.10 2.56
C GLY A 480 26.78 -16.73 3.21
N ASP A 481 27.01 -18.02 2.99
CA ASP A 481 28.14 -18.74 3.54
C ASP A 481 28.26 -18.62 5.07
N ILE A 482 27.12 -18.70 5.78
CA ILE A 482 27.03 -18.70 7.25
C ILE A 482 26.84 -20.12 7.80
N GLN A 483 27.61 -20.51 8.82
CA GLN A 483 27.51 -21.83 9.45
C GLN A 483 26.31 -21.88 10.41
N PRO A 484 25.24 -22.66 10.11
CA PRO A 484 24.03 -22.65 10.95
C PRO A 484 24.21 -23.33 12.30
N LEU A 485 25.17 -24.27 12.40
CA LEU A 485 25.39 -25.11 13.57
C LEU A 485 26.57 -24.66 14.45
N ALA A 486 26.99 -23.39 14.35
CA ALA A 486 28.09 -22.83 15.14
C ALA A 486 27.71 -21.48 15.75
N GLY A 487 28.34 -21.14 16.89
CA GLY A 487 28.19 -19.85 17.56
C GLY A 487 26.74 -19.47 17.86
N TRP A 488 26.41 -18.20 17.65
CA TRP A 488 25.05 -17.65 17.84
C TRP A 488 24.00 -18.27 16.92
N SER A 489 24.39 -18.71 15.72
CA SER A 489 23.49 -19.40 14.78
C SER A 489 22.96 -20.71 15.36
N LEU A 490 23.80 -21.48 16.06
CA LEU A 490 23.36 -22.71 16.72
C LEU A 490 22.29 -22.42 17.78
N GLY A 491 22.50 -21.39 18.60
CA GLY A 491 21.53 -20.94 19.59
C GLY A 491 20.19 -20.56 18.95
N ALA A 492 20.22 -19.82 17.84
CA ALA A 492 19.03 -19.45 17.09
C ALA A 492 18.31 -20.66 16.45
N VAL A 493 19.06 -21.61 15.90
CA VAL A 493 18.50 -22.86 15.33
C VAL A 493 17.85 -23.71 16.42
N LEU A 494 18.49 -23.86 17.59
CA LEU A 494 17.91 -24.61 18.71
C LEU A 494 16.66 -23.92 19.27
N ALA A 495 16.67 -22.60 19.40
CA ALA A 495 15.50 -21.83 19.80
C ALA A 495 14.35 -21.99 18.79
N PHE A 496 14.63 -21.90 17.50
CA PHE A 496 13.65 -22.13 16.43
C PHE A 496 13.14 -23.57 16.45
N ALA A 497 14.01 -24.55 16.70
CA ALA A 497 13.64 -25.94 16.79
C ALA A 497 12.63 -26.18 17.92
N ALA A 498 12.95 -25.70 19.12
CA ALA A 498 12.09 -25.80 20.28
C ALA A 498 10.77 -25.07 20.04
N ALA A 499 10.80 -23.83 19.57
CA ALA A 499 9.61 -23.04 19.29
C ALA A 499 8.73 -23.67 18.19
N GLY A 500 9.35 -24.24 17.15
CA GLY A 500 8.64 -24.88 16.05
C GLY A 500 7.88 -26.14 16.46
N VAL A 501 8.48 -27.00 17.29
CA VAL A 501 7.79 -28.16 17.86
C VAL A 501 6.60 -27.73 18.71
N HIS A 502 6.79 -26.73 19.59
CA HIS A 502 5.70 -26.21 20.44
C HIS A 502 4.58 -25.56 19.61
N ALA A 503 4.94 -24.79 18.58
CA ALA A 503 3.98 -24.12 17.69
C ALA A 503 3.18 -25.14 16.87
N LEU A 504 3.83 -26.12 16.25
CA LEU A 504 3.15 -27.18 15.51
C LEU A 504 2.23 -28.01 16.42
N ALA A 505 2.70 -28.38 17.62
CA ALA A 505 1.87 -29.08 18.60
C ALA A 505 0.64 -28.26 19.04
N SER A 506 0.75 -26.93 19.09
CA SER A 506 -0.36 -26.05 19.47
C SER A 506 -1.49 -25.96 18.44
N LEU A 507 -1.24 -26.30 17.16
CA LEU A 507 -2.23 -26.21 16.08
C LEU A 507 -3.36 -27.26 16.21
N GLY A 508 -3.11 -28.36 16.93
CA GLY A 508 -4.09 -29.42 17.20
C GLY A 508 -4.79 -29.96 15.95
N GLN A 509 -6.04 -30.42 16.06
CA GLN A 509 -6.86 -30.91 14.92
C GLN A 509 -7.50 -29.79 14.07
N ARG A 510 -7.25 -28.51 14.40
CA ARG A 510 -8.03 -27.37 13.89
C ARG A 510 -7.27 -26.48 12.91
N GLY A 511 -5.97 -26.74 12.69
CA GLY A 511 -5.13 -25.93 11.81
C GLY A 511 -5.37 -26.09 10.30
N GLY A 512 -6.19 -27.06 9.88
CA GLY A 512 -6.63 -27.21 8.48
C GLY A 512 -5.48 -27.20 7.47
N ARG A 513 -5.57 -26.35 6.42
CA ARG A 513 -4.50 -26.19 5.42
C ARG A 513 -3.25 -25.49 5.97
N SER A 514 -3.40 -24.54 6.89
CA SER A 514 -2.26 -23.81 7.48
C SER A 514 -1.33 -24.75 8.24
N MET A 515 -1.87 -25.78 8.89
CA MET A 515 -1.10 -26.84 9.53
C MET A 515 -0.26 -27.64 8.55
N ALA A 516 -0.85 -28.05 7.41
CA ALA A 516 -0.12 -28.76 6.37
C ALA A 516 1.04 -27.91 5.81
N VAL A 517 0.77 -26.63 5.55
CA VAL A 517 1.77 -25.67 5.07
C VAL A 517 2.88 -25.47 6.11
N ALA A 518 2.54 -25.24 7.38
CA ALA A 518 3.50 -25.05 8.46
C ALA A 518 4.40 -26.28 8.63
N HIS A 519 3.83 -27.49 8.59
CA HIS A 519 4.58 -28.74 8.71
C HIS A 519 5.47 -28.99 7.48
N SER A 520 4.99 -28.74 6.26
CA SER A 520 5.83 -28.86 5.06
C SER A 520 7.00 -27.88 5.11
N ALA A 521 6.75 -26.62 5.48
CA ALA A 521 7.79 -25.62 5.66
C ALA A 521 8.78 -26.01 6.77
N TRP A 522 8.31 -26.59 7.87
CA TRP A 522 9.15 -27.16 8.93
C TRP A 522 10.11 -28.22 8.41
N VAL A 523 9.64 -29.17 7.58
CA VAL A 523 10.52 -30.17 6.95
C VAL A 523 11.53 -29.51 6.02
N TRP A 524 11.09 -28.56 5.19
CA TRP A 524 11.98 -27.82 4.29
C TRP A 524 13.05 -27.01 5.03
N ASN A 525 12.73 -26.42 6.18
CA ASN A 525 13.69 -25.71 7.03
C ASN A 525 14.86 -26.63 7.39
N TRP A 526 14.58 -27.85 7.84
CA TRP A 526 15.63 -28.80 8.20
C TRP A 526 16.43 -29.27 6.99
N ILE A 527 15.79 -29.50 5.85
CA ILE A 527 16.49 -29.87 4.60
C ILE A 527 17.50 -28.77 4.23
N VAL A 528 17.08 -27.51 4.21
CA VAL A 528 17.92 -26.38 3.78
C VAL A 528 18.99 -26.06 4.84
N LEU A 529 18.66 -26.06 6.13
CA LEU A 529 19.63 -25.83 7.21
C LEU A 529 20.71 -26.91 7.25
N LEU A 530 20.34 -28.19 7.11
CA LEU A 530 21.31 -29.28 7.07
C LEU A 530 22.16 -29.22 5.79
N ALA A 531 21.56 -28.91 4.63
CA ALA A 531 22.32 -28.71 3.41
C ALA A 531 23.32 -27.54 3.54
N ALA A 532 22.91 -26.43 4.16
CA ALA A 532 23.80 -25.29 4.44
C ALA A 532 24.96 -25.69 5.36
N ALA A 533 24.67 -26.41 6.46
CA ALA A 533 25.68 -26.88 7.40
C ALA A 533 26.66 -27.89 6.78
N ILE A 534 26.17 -28.80 5.93
CA ILE A 534 27.01 -29.74 5.18
C ILE A 534 27.87 -28.98 4.18
N GLY A 535 27.31 -28.05 3.42
CA GLY A 535 28.01 -27.27 2.41
C GLY A 535 29.21 -26.50 2.96
N GLN A 536 29.08 -26.00 4.17
CA GLN A 536 30.14 -25.35 4.93
C GLN A 536 31.25 -26.31 5.37
N LEU A 537 30.86 -27.48 5.89
CA LEU A 537 31.80 -28.50 6.34
C LEU A 537 32.68 -29.01 5.18
N ILE A 538 32.11 -29.07 3.97
CA ILE A 538 32.78 -29.59 2.76
C ILE A 538 33.33 -28.51 1.84
N ARG A 539 33.53 -27.27 2.33
CA ARG A 539 34.00 -26.16 1.49
C ARG A 539 35.42 -26.32 0.95
N GLY A 540 36.26 -27.12 1.58
CA GLY A 540 37.64 -27.32 1.12
C GLY A 540 37.72 -28.06 -0.22
N ASP A 541 38.84 -27.90 -0.92
CA ASP A 541 39.10 -28.54 -2.23
C ASP A 541 39.38 -30.05 -2.14
N ALA A 542 39.27 -30.64 -0.95
CA ALA A 542 39.56 -32.06 -0.71
C ALA A 542 38.55 -33.01 -1.39
N LEU A 543 37.34 -32.54 -1.70
CA LEU A 543 36.27 -33.36 -2.29
C LEU A 543 35.91 -32.88 -3.69
N GLY A 544 35.90 -33.82 -4.63
CA GLY A 544 35.45 -33.60 -5.99
C GLY A 544 34.01 -33.08 -6.08
N SER A 545 33.69 -32.42 -7.19
CA SER A 545 32.38 -31.82 -7.44
C SER A 545 31.22 -32.82 -7.31
N GLY A 546 31.44 -34.10 -7.63
CA GLY A 546 30.45 -35.15 -7.49
C GLY A 546 30.06 -35.42 -6.03
N TRP A 547 31.04 -35.56 -5.14
CA TRP A 547 30.79 -35.74 -3.69
C TRP A 547 30.11 -34.53 -3.08
N ARG A 548 30.49 -33.31 -3.47
CA ARG A 548 29.86 -32.09 -2.96
C ARG A 548 28.37 -32.03 -3.30
N ASN A 549 28.02 -32.30 -4.56
CA ASN A 549 26.62 -32.38 -4.99
C ASN A 549 25.85 -33.51 -4.30
N ALA A 550 26.48 -34.68 -4.14
CA ALA A 550 25.87 -35.81 -3.44
C ALA A 550 25.54 -35.48 -1.99
N LEU A 551 26.52 -34.97 -1.23
CA LEU A 551 26.37 -34.65 0.19
C LEU A 551 25.35 -33.54 0.44
N LEU A 552 25.31 -32.49 -0.40
CA LEU A 552 24.31 -31.42 -0.32
C LEU A 552 22.88 -31.92 -0.57
N ALA A 553 22.71 -32.98 -1.36
CA ALA A 553 21.42 -33.58 -1.66
C ALA A 553 20.95 -34.63 -0.63
N VAL A 554 21.84 -35.12 0.23
CA VAL A 554 21.52 -36.14 1.26
C VAL A 554 20.32 -35.72 2.13
N PRO A 555 20.23 -34.47 2.67
CA PRO A 555 19.09 -34.07 3.49
C PRO A 555 17.74 -34.19 2.77
N LEU A 556 17.70 -33.85 1.46
CA LEU A 556 16.50 -33.98 0.64
C LEU A 556 16.11 -35.45 0.45
N LEU A 557 17.05 -36.31 0.07
CA LEU A 557 16.77 -37.73 -0.13
C LEU A 557 16.41 -38.44 1.16
N LEU A 558 17.07 -38.11 2.27
CA LEU A 558 16.76 -38.64 3.58
C LEU A 558 15.36 -38.24 4.01
N ALA A 559 14.98 -36.97 3.84
CA ALA A 559 13.62 -36.52 4.14
C ALA A 559 12.58 -37.22 3.25
N TRP A 560 12.85 -37.38 1.95
CA TRP A 560 11.94 -38.07 1.04
C TRP A 560 11.81 -39.57 1.38
N ALA A 561 12.93 -40.23 1.66
CA ALA A 561 12.97 -41.62 2.10
C ALA A 561 12.22 -41.81 3.43
N LEU A 562 12.45 -40.96 4.43
CA LEU A 562 11.73 -41.03 5.70
C LEU A 562 10.22 -40.81 5.51
N ALA A 563 9.82 -39.88 4.64
CA ALA A 563 8.40 -39.61 4.37
C ALA A 563 7.71 -40.80 3.67
N LEU A 564 8.46 -41.58 2.88
CA LEU A 564 7.99 -42.79 2.19
C LEU A 564 8.01 -44.02 3.11
N LEU A 565 9.14 -44.27 3.78
CA LEU A 565 9.44 -45.52 4.49
C LEU A 565 9.03 -45.50 5.95
N ARG A 566 9.20 -44.35 6.63
CA ARG A 566 9.03 -44.20 8.08
C ARG A 566 8.27 -42.89 8.38
N PRO A 567 7.03 -42.73 7.87
CA PRO A 567 6.31 -41.47 7.94
C PRO A 567 6.13 -40.93 9.37
N GLN A 568 6.13 -41.80 10.38
CA GLN A 568 5.99 -41.42 11.80
C GLN A 568 7.13 -40.52 12.31
N TRP A 569 8.33 -40.60 11.73
CA TRP A 569 9.49 -39.79 12.13
C TRP A 569 9.36 -38.36 11.63
N ILE A 570 8.95 -38.19 10.37
CA ILE A 570 8.71 -36.86 9.78
C ILE A 570 7.42 -36.24 10.28
N ALA A 571 6.43 -37.06 10.64
CA ALA A 571 5.14 -36.57 11.07
C ALA A 571 5.17 -35.88 12.45
N MET A 572 6.26 -35.93 13.22
CA MET A 572 6.32 -35.32 14.55
C MET A 572 6.27 -33.77 14.45
N PRO A 573 5.45 -33.07 15.24
CA PRO A 573 4.59 -33.54 16.34
C PRO A 573 3.15 -33.94 15.93
N LEU A 574 2.81 -33.94 14.64
CA LEU A 574 1.47 -34.08 14.08
C LEU A 574 1.17 -35.49 13.51
N ARG A 575 1.55 -36.55 14.24
CA ARG A 575 1.55 -37.95 13.78
C ARG A 575 0.21 -38.45 13.24
N GLU A 576 -0.89 -38.17 13.94
CA GLU A 576 -2.23 -38.67 13.59
C GLU A 576 -2.80 -38.08 12.29
N GLN A 577 -2.44 -36.82 11.98
CA GLN A 577 -3.07 -36.06 10.92
C GLN A 577 -2.23 -35.99 9.63
N PHE A 578 -0.94 -36.31 9.75
CA PHE A 578 0.02 -36.26 8.66
C PHE A 578 -0.43 -37.00 7.40
N GLY A 579 -1.19 -38.09 7.54
CA GLY A 579 -1.74 -38.84 6.40
C GLY A 579 -2.52 -37.97 5.40
N ARG A 580 -3.16 -36.89 5.85
CA ARG A 580 -3.98 -36.00 4.99
C ARG A 580 -3.17 -35.18 3.99
N TRP A 581 -1.95 -34.76 4.34
CA TRP A 581 -1.10 -33.94 3.48
C TRP A 581 0.25 -34.59 3.15
N ARG A 582 0.51 -35.80 3.64
CA ARG A 582 1.69 -36.61 3.29
C ARG A 582 1.88 -36.68 1.78
N GLY A 583 0.81 -36.91 1.01
CA GLY A 583 0.86 -36.94 -0.46
C GLY A 583 1.38 -35.62 -1.06
N ALA A 584 0.95 -34.48 -0.52
CA ALA A 584 1.41 -33.17 -0.96
C ALA A 584 2.89 -32.93 -0.61
N LEU A 585 3.35 -33.32 0.58
CA LEU A 585 4.77 -33.24 0.95
C LEU A 585 5.63 -34.17 0.07
N LEU A 586 5.19 -35.40 -0.18
CA LEU A 586 5.88 -36.34 -1.07
C LEU A 586 5.98 -35.82 -2.50
N LEU A 587 4.93 -35.16 -3.00
CA LEU A 587 4.95 -34.50 -4.30
C LEU A 587 5.97 -33.36 -4.34
N GLN A 588 6.00 -32.49 -3.32
CA GLN A 588 6.99 -31.40 -3.24
C GLN A 588 8.43 -31.94 -3.25
N LEU A 589 8.72 -32.91 -2.37
CA LEU A 589 10.06 -33.52 -2.28
C LEU A 589 10.42 -34.26 -3.57
N GLY A 590 9.47 -35.00 -4.16
CA GLY A 590 9.67 -35.72 -5.41
C GLY A 590 9.91 -34.81 -6.62
N LEU A 591 9.22 -33.67 -6.71
CA LEU A 591 9.44 -32.68 -7.77
C LEU A 591 10.83 -32.05 -7.66
N VAL A 592 11.27 -31.68 -6.46
CA VAL A 592 12.62 -31.12 -6.25
C VAL A 592 13.70 -32.19 -6.47
N ALA A 593 13.45 -33.44 -6.07
CA ALA A 593 14.35 -34.56 -6.35
C ALA A 593 14.43 -34.86 -7.86
N ALA A 594 13.33 -34.77 -8.59
CA ALA A 594 13.31 -34.92 -10.05
C ALA A 594 14.03 -33.76 -10.75
N TRP A 595 13.84 -32.52 -10.29
CA TRP A 595 14.61 -31.36 -10.78
C TRP A 595 16.11 -31.55 -10.54
N LEU A 596 16.50 -31.96 -9.32
CA LEU A 596 17.87 -32.27 -8.97
C LEU A 596 18.44 -33.39 -9.87
N PHE A 597 17.68 -34.46 -10.10
CA PHE A 597 18.07 -35.54 -11.02
C PHE A 597 18.39 -35.00 -12.41
N CYS A 598 17.55 -34.11 -12.96
CA CYS A 598 17.78 -33.47 -14.26
C CYS A 598 19.03 -32.59 -14.27
N VAL A 599 19.24 -31.79 -13.21
CA VAL A 599 20.45 -30.94 -13.08
C VAL A 599 21.72 -31.80 -13.07
N LEU A 600 21.68 -32.96 -12.40
CA LEU A 600 22.82 -33.88 -12.29
C LEU A 600 23.15 -34.64 -13.58
N LEU A 601 22.24 -34.69 -14.56
CA LEU A 601 22.54 -35.28 -15.88
C LEU A 601 23.67 -34.50 -16.59
N TRP A 602 23.84 -33.22 -16.27
CA TRP A 602 24.78 -32.31 -16.91
C TRP A 602 26.05 -32.05 -16.08
N ARG A 603 26.26 -32.79 -14.98
CA ARG A 603 27.43 -32.64 -14.11
C ARG A 603 28.50 -33.70 -14.41
N PRO A 604 29.80 -33.34 -14.36
CA PRO A 604 30.93 -34.22 -14.73
C PRO A 604 31.14 -35.41 -13.78
N GLY A 605 30.70 -35.27 -12.52
CA GLY A 605 30.67 -36.37 -11.55
C GLY A 605 32.03 -36.74 -10.94
N ASP A 606 32.91 -35.76 -10.74
CA ASP A 606 34.25 -35.99 -10.17
C ASP A 606 34.16 -36.72 -8.83
N SER A 607 34.91 -37.82 -8.73
CA SER A 607 34.85 -38.74 -7.58
C SER A 607 36.02 -38.62 -6.60
N ALA A 608 36.94 -37.68 -6.84
CA ALA A 608 38.09 -37.43 -5.98
C ALA A 608 37.67 -37.26 -4.50
N PRO A 609 38.36 -37.88 -3.53
CA PRO A 609 39.64 -38.60 -3.67
C PRO A 609 39.52 -40.07 -4.12
N LEU A 610 38.30 -40.61 -4.23
CA LEU A 610 38.09 -42.00 -4.64
C LEU A 610 38.20 -42.14 -6.18
N PRO A 611 38.64 -43.32 -6.67
CA PRO A 611 38.66 -43.57 -8.11
C PRO A 611 37.25 -43.50 -8.68
N TRP A 612 37.12 -42.93 -9.87
CA TRP A 612 35.84 -42.89 -10.56
C TRP A 612 35.47 -44.30 -11.05
N LEU A 613 34.30 -44.80 -10.62
CA LEU A 613 33.75 -46.08 -11.05
C LEU A 613 32.41 -45.84 -11.76
N PRO A 614 32.15 -46.51 -12.91
CA PRO A 614 30.85 -46.49 -13.55
C PRO A 614 29.76 -46.96 -12.58
N VAL A 615 28.62 -46.29 -12.56
CA VAL A 615 27.42 -46.57 -11.73
C VAL A 615 27.62 -46.34 -10.23
N LEU A 616 28.86 -46.43 -9.73
CA LEU A 616 29.20 -46.33 -8.32
C LEU A 616 29.79 -44.97 -7.92
N ASN A 617 29.88 -44.01 -8.83
CA ASN A 617 30.29 -42.65 -8.48
C ASN A 617 29.18 -41.89 -7.72
N PRO A 618 29.51 -40.82 -6.98
CA PRO A 618 28.59 -40.17 -6.06
C PRO A 618 27.34 -39.60 -6.74
N VAL A 619 27.49 -39.04 -7.94
CA VAL A 619 26.38 -38.48 -8.72
C VAL A 619 25.45 -39.58 -9.19
N GLU A 620 26.00 -40.71 -9.64
CA GLU A 620 25.20 -41.83 -10.11
C GLU A 620 24.50 -42.56 -8.97
N LEU A 621 25.17 -42.77 -7.84
CA LEU A 621 24.54 -43.29 -6.62
C LEU A 621 23.38 -42.39 -6.15
N LEU A 622 23.55 -41.07 -6.23
CA LEU A 622 22.50 -40.11 -5.89
C LEU A 622 21.31 -40.22 -6.87
N GLN A 623 21.57 -40.26 -8.18
CA GLN A 623 20.55 -40.41 -9.22
C GLN A 623 19.80 -41.75 -9.10
N LEU A 624 20.51 -42.86 -8.80
CA LEU A 624 19.90 -44.15 -8.51
C LEU A 624 19.04 -44.09 -7.24
N GLY A 625 19.49 -43.41 -6.19
CA GLY A 625 18.69 -43.16 -5.00
C GLY A 625 17.37 -42.45 -5.31
N VAL A 626 17.41 -41.41 -6.17
CA VAL A 626 16.19 -40.74 -6.66
C VAL A 626 15.29 -41.71 -7.41
N LEU A 627 15.83 -42.52 -8.33
CA LEU A 627 15.04 -43.48 -9.12
C LEU A 627 14.39 -44.56 -8.25
N VAL A 628 15.09 -45.10 -7.25
CA VAL A 628 14.56 -46.09 -6.30
C VAL A 628 13.41 -45.50 -5.48
N LEU A 629 13.60 -44.29 -4.94
CA LEU A 629 12.56 -43.61 -4.18
C LEU A 629 11.37 -43.22 -5.06
N ALA A 630 11.59 -42.75 -6.29
CA ALA A 630 10.55 -42.47 -7.26
C ALA A 630 9.76 -43.74 -7.62
N ALA A 631 10.45 -44.86 -7.83
CA ALA A 631 9.83 -46.12 -8.18
C ALA A 631 8.93 -46.64 -7.06
N ARG A 632 9.38 -46.52 -5.81
CA ARG A 632 8.57 -46.85 -4.64
C ARG A 632 7.37 -45.91 -4.52
N TRP A 633 7.58 -44.60 -4.59
CA TRP A 633 6.53 -43.60 -4.45
C TRP A 633 5.42 -43.77 -5.50
N LEU A 634 5.78 -43.96 -6.76
CA LEU A 634 4.83 -44.19 -7.86
C LEU A 634 4.11 -45.55 -7.74
N GLY A 635 4.73 -46.55 -7.12
CA GLY A 635 4.08 -47.84 -6.82
C GLY A 635 3.03 -47.75 -5.70
N ASP A 636 3.32 -46.95 -4.69
CA ASP A 636 2.48 -46.74 -3.51
C ASP A 636 1.30 -45.77 -3.77
N THR A 637 1.40 -44.90 -4.79
CA THR A 637 0.34 -43.95 -5.16
C THR A 637 -0.62 -44.52 -6.21
N PRO A 638 -1.96 -44.53 -5.98
CA PRO A 638 -2.92 -45.11 -6.91
C PRO A 638 -2.82 -44.59 -8.35
N GLY A 639 -2.69 -43.27 -8.53
CA GLY A 639 -2.50 -42.63 -9.85
C GLY A 639 -1.08 -42.71 -10.40
N GLY A 640 -0.09 -43.10 -9.59
CA GLY A 640 1.31 -43.22 -9.99
C GLY A 640 1.63 -44.54 -10.69
N ARG A 641 0.88 -45.61 -10.39
CA ARG A 641 1.10 -46.96 -10.95
C ARG A 641 1.14 -47.03 -12.48
N PRO A 642 0.20 -46.45 -13.24
CA PRO A 642 0.27 -46.48 -14.70
C PRO A 642 1.43 -45.65 -15.26
N LEU A 643 1.83 -44.58 -14.56
CA LEU A 643 2.93 -43.69 -14.96
C LEU A 643 4.31 -44.22 -14.54
N ARG A 644 4.36 -45.17 -13.61
CA ARG A 644 5.61 -45.71 -13.03
C ARG A 644 6.55 -46.25 -14.08
N ALA A 645 6.07 -47.19 -14.90
CA ALA A 645 6.90 -47.83 -15.92
C ALA A 645 7.46 -46.84 -16.96
N PRO A 646 6.64 -45.98 -17.62
CA PRO A 646 7.17 -45.05 -18.62
C PRO A 646 8.09 -43.97 -18.03
N LEU A 647 7.78 -43.42 -16.85
CA LEU A 647 8.62 -42.39 -16.21
C LEU A 647 9.98 -42.96 -15.77
N LEU A 648 9.99 -44.14 -15.15
CA LEU A 648 11.25 -44.77 -14.74
C LEU A 648 12.07 -45.26 -15.94
N ALA A 649 11.42 -45.72 -17.01
CA ALA A 649 12.11 -46.10 -18.24
C ALA A 649 12.77 -44.88 -18.91
N GLY A 650 12.05 -43.76 -19.02
CA GLY A 650 12.59 -42.51 -19.56
C GLY A 650 13.73 -41.96 -18.71
N ALA A 651 13.54 -41.89 -17.38
CA ALA A 651 14.57 -41.41 -16.47
C ALA A 651 15.78 -42.37 -16.42
N GLY A 652 15.56 -43.68 -16.47
CA GLY A 652 16.61 -44.70 -16.57
C GLY A 652 17.41 -44.58 -17.88
N PHE A 653 16.75 -44.35 -19.01
CA PHE A 653 17.42 -44.09 -20.28
C PHE A 653 18.29 -42.82 -20.24
N ALA A 654 17.77 -41.73 -19.66
CA ALA A 654 18.54 -40.50 -19.46
C ALA A 654 19.74 -40.72 -18.53
N PHE A 655 19.54 -41.47 -17.44
CA PHE A 655 20.61 -41.86 -16.50
C PHE A 655 21.72 -42.64 -17.20
N VAL A 656 21.39 -43.71 -17.94
CA VAL A 656 22.40 -44.55 -18.62
C VAL A 656 23.13 -43.74 -19.70
N THR A 657 22.42 -42.86 -20.42
CA THR A 657 23.02 -41.95 -21.41
C THR A 657 24.03 -41.02 -20.73
N ALA A 658 23.66 -40.37 -19.62
CA ALA A 658 24.56 -39.49 -18.88
C ALA A 658 25.75 -40.24 -18.24
N ALA A 659 25.52 -41.45 -17.72
CA ALA A 659 26.57 -42.31 -17.18
C ALA A 659 27.57 -42.75 -18.26
N THR A 660 27.09 -43.03 -19.48
CA THR A 660 27.95 -43.35 -20.63
C THR A 660 28.83 -42.16 -21.01
N LEU A 661 28.27 -40.95 -21.03
CA LEU A 661 29.04 -39.73 -21.27
C LEU A 661 30.08 -39.49 -20.18
N ARG A 662 29.73 -39.67 -18.90
CA ARG A 662 30.68 -39.57 -17.79
C ARG A 662 31.79 -40.60 -17.88
N ALA A 663 31.48 -41.84 -18.30
CA ALA A 663 32.49 -42.85 -18.57
C ALA A 663 33.46 -42.42 -19.67
N THR A 664 32.96 -41.83 -20.76
CA THR A 664 33.84 -41.33 -21.84
C THR A 664 34.70 -40.15 -21.42
N HIS A 665 34.20 -39.33 -20.49
CA HIS A 665 34.96 -38.23 -19.91
C HIS A 665 36.06 -38.72 -18.97
N GLN A 666 35.69 -39.56 -18.00
CA GLN A 666 36.57 -39.95 -16.88
C GLN A 666 37.55 -41.06 -17.28
N LEU A 667 37.10 -42.08 -18.04
CA LEU A 667 37.96 -43.18 -18.49
C LEU A 667 38.57 -42.91 -19.86
N GLY A 668 37.85 -42.19 -20.72
CA GLY A 668 38.28 -41.88 -22.10
C GLY A 668 39.07 -40.59 -22.26
N GLY A 669 39.23 -39.80 -21.19
CA GLY A 669 40.01 -38.56 -21.18
C GLY A 669 39.42 -37.41 -22.01
N VAL A 670 38.16 -37.51 -22.45
CA VAL A 670 37.50 -36.46 -23.24
C VAL A 670 37.02 -35.34 -22.31
N PRO A 671 37.40 -34.06 -22.47
CA PRO A 671 36.95 -32.99 -21.59
C PRO A 671 35.42 -32.84 -21.51
N TRP A 672 34.88 -32.52 -20.32
CA TRP A 672 33.44 -32.27 -20.10
C TRP A 672 33.05 -30.85 -20.56
N ASN A 673 32.96 -30.66 -21.88
CA ASN A 673 32.55 -29.41 -22.53
C ASN A 673 31.64 -29.70 -23.73
N ASP A 674 31.28 -28.67 -24.51
CA ASP A 674 30.41 -28.83 -25.70
C ASP A 674 30.99 -29.82 -26.73
N GLY A 675 32.32 -30.00 -26.76
CA GLY A 675 33.01 -30.96 -27.62
C GLY A 675 32.84 -32.42 -27.22
N LEU A 676 32.34 -32.72 -26.00
CA LEU A 676 32.06 -34.09 -25.56
C LEU A 676 31.04 -34.76 -26.48
N TRP A 677 29.99 -34.03 -26.85
CA TRP A 677 28.92 -34.52 -27.72
C TRP A 677 29.40 -34.76 -29.15
N SER A 678 30.43 -34.07 -29.63
CA SER A 678 30.98 -34.28 -30.97
C SER A 678 32.11 -35.31 -31.02
N SER A 679 32.59 -35.80 -29.87
CA SER A 679 33.68 -36.77 -29.77
C SER A 679 33.32 -38.13 -30.37
N ASN A 680 34.27 -38.71 -31.12
CA ASN A 680 34.13 -40.05 -31.72
C ASN A 680 33.90 -41.14 -30.67
N LEU A 681 34.61 -41.07 -29.55
CA LEU A 681 34.50 -42.05 -28.46
C LEU A 681 33.12 -41.99 -27.80
N ALA A 682 32.62 -40.79 -27.51
CA ALA A 682 31.30 -40.58 -26.91
C ALA A 682 30.17 -41.06 -27.83
N GLN A 683 30.26 -40.75 -29.12
CA GLN A 683 29.25 -41.16 -30.10
C GLN A 683 29.18 -42.67 -30.27
N MET A 684 30.33 -43.35 -30.38
CA MET A 684 30.41 -44.80 -30.46
C MET A 684 29.87 -45.47 -29.19
N ALA A 685 30.30 -45.01 -28.01
CA ALA A 685 29.85 -45.55 -26.73
C ALA A 685 28.31 -45.43 -26.58
N LEU A 686 27.74 -44.27 -26.93
CA LEU A 686 26.28 -44.07 -26.93
C LEU A 686 25.56 -45.00 -27.90
N THR A 687 26.08 -45.17 -29.13
CA THR A 687 25.49 -46.07 -30.13
C THR A 687 25.48 -47.50 -29.61
N LEU A 688 26.59 -47.99 -29.05
CA LEU A 688 26.69 -49.35 -28.52
C LEU A 688 25.76 -49.56 -27.33
N VAL A 689 25.75 -48.64 -26.37
CA VAL A 689 24.90 -48.72 -25.17
C VAL A 689 23.41 -48.64 -25.52
N TRP A 690 23.01 -47.73 -26.41
CA TRP A 690 21.62 -47.62 -26.87
C TRP A 690 21.17 -48.87 -27.64
N SER A 691 22.06 -49.48 -28.44
CA SER A 691 21.79 -50.76 -29.12
C SER A 691 21.54 -51.87 -28.12
N ALA A 692 22.43 -52.01 -27.13
CA ALA A 692 22.29 -53.01 -26.08
C ALA A 692 20.99 -52.83 -25.28
N LEU A 693 20.65 -51.60 -24.89
CA LEU A 693 19.39 -51.29 -24.22
C LEU A 693 18.17 -51.60 -25.11
N GLY A 694 18.23 -51.28 -26.40
CA GLY A 694 17.18 -51.57 -27.37
C GLY A 694 16.93 -53.07 -27.49
N VAL A 695 18.00 -53.85 -27.66
CA VAL A 695 17.99 -55.33 -27.71
C VAL A 695 17.41 -55.93 -26.43
N ILE A 696 17.90 -55.50 -25.26
CA ILE A 696 17.43 -55.97 -23.96
C ILE A 696 15.93 -55.67 -23.78
N GLY A 697 15.51 -54.44 -24.09
CA GLY A 697 14.10 -54.03 -24.02
C GLY A 697 13.23 -54.85 -24.97
N TRP A 698 13.70 -55.10 -26.19
CA TRP A 698 12.98 -55.89 -27.19
C TRP A 698 12.81 -57.35 -26.76
N ILE A 699 13.87 -58.01 -26.29
CA ILE A 699 13.87 -59.40 -25.79
C ILE A 699 13.02 -59.52 -24.52
N MET A 700 13.21 -58.63 -23.53
CA MET A 700 12.43 -58.66 -22.29
C MET A 700 10.95 -58.37 -22.55
N GLY A 701 10.62 -57.47 -23.48
CA GLY A 701 9.26 -57.17 -23.90
C GLY A 701 8.57 -58.38 -24.52
N SER A 702 9.29 -59.17 -25.34
CA SER A 702 8.80 -60.44 -25.90
C SER A 702 8.59 -61.48 -24.79
N ARG A 703 9.60 -61.74 -23.95
CA ARG A 703 9.54 -62.74 -22.86
C ARG A 703 8.47 -62.44 -21.80
N ARG A 704 8.19 -61.16 -21.52
CA ARG A 704 7.19 -60.74 -20.53
C ARG A 704 5.81 -60.44 -21.14
N ALA A 705 5.62 -60.65 -22.45
CA ALA A 705 4.43 -60.27 -23.19
C ALA A 705 4.00 -58.80 -23.01
N GLN A 706 4.96 -57.90 -22.76
CA GLN A 706 4.72 -56.47 -22.53
C GLN A 706 4.94 -55.70 -23.81
N ARG A 707 3.85 -55.47 -24.56
CA ARG A 707 3.90 -54.79 -25.87
C ARG A 707 4.52 -53.39 -25.82
N ALA A 708 4.31 -52.65 -24.74
CA ALA A 708 4.91 -51.32 -24.56
C ALA A 708 6.45 -51.37 -24.45
N LEU A 709 7.00 -52.34 -23.72
CA LEU A 709 8.45 -52.54 -23.58
C LEU A 709 9.07 -53.07 -24.88
N TRP A 710 8.37 -53.99 -25.55
CA TRP A 710 8.76 -54.51 -26.87
C TRP A 710 8.82 -53.39 -27.91
N LEU A 711 7.78 -52.54 -27.98
CA LEU A 711 7.71 -51.41 -28.90
C LEU A 711 8.78 -50.35 -28.57
N ALA A 712 9.01 -50.05 -27.28
CA ALA A 712 10.06 -49.12 -26.87
C ALA A 712 11.46 -49.60 -27.29
N GLY A 713 11.75 -50.89 -27.13
CA GLY A 713 12.99 -51.50 -27.61
C GLY A 713 13.14 -51.42 -29.13
N ALA A 714 12.08 -51.74 -29.87
CA ALA A 714 12.06 -51.66 -31.33
C ALA A 714 12.25 -50.21 -31.84
N ILE A 715 11.58 -49.23 -31.23
CA ILE A 715 11.74 -47.80 -31.55
C ILE A 715 13.17 -47.36 -31.26
N LEU A 716 13.74 -47.73 -30.10
CA LEU A 716 15.13 -47.37 -29.77
C LEU A 716 16.11 -47.96 -30.79
N MET A 717 15.92 -49.21 -31.21
CA MET A 717 16.75 -49.82 -32.26
C MET A 717 16.62 -49.13 -33.62
N ALA A 718 15.42 -48.67 -33.98
CA ALA A 718 15.21 -47.88 -35.19
C ALA A 718 15.87 -46.50 -35.11
N VAL A 719 15.82 -45.84 -33.94
CA VAL A 719 16.52 -44.58 -33.68
C VAL A 719 18.03 -44.75 -33.80
N VAL A 720 18.58 -45.84 -33.25
CA VAL A 720 20.02 -46.15 -33.38
C VAL A 720 20.40 -46.41 -34.83
N LEU A 721 19.58 -47.15 -35.61
CA LEU A 721 19.81 -47.35 -37.04
C LEU A 721 19.82 -46.02 -37.79
N ALA A 722 18.84 -45.15 -37.54
CA ALA A 722 18.79 -43.82 -38.13
C ALA A 722 20.02 -42.99 -37.75
N LYS A 723 20.44 -43.03 -36.48
CA LYS A 723 21.67 -42.36 -36.01
C LYS A 723 22.91 -42.86 -36.75
N LEU A 724 23.06 -44.18 -36.90
CA LEU A 724 24.18 -44.79 -37.61
C LEU A 724 24.24 -44.31 -39.08
N LEU A 725 23.10 -44.24 -39.76
CA LEU A 725 23.02 -43.85 -41.17
C LEU A 725 23.18 -42.34 -41.41
N LEU A 726 22.69 -41.50 -40.49
CA LEU A 726 22.64 -40.05 -40.67
C LEU A 726 23.85 -39.33 -40.06
N ILE A 727 24.29 -39.76 -38.88
CA ILE A 727 25.32 -39.08 -38.09
C ILE A 727 26.66 -39.82 -38.23
N ASP A 728 26.66 -41.13 -38.01
CA ASP A 728 27.91 -41.91 -37.98
C ASP A 728 28.43 -42.30 -39.38
N ARG A 729 27.60 -42.20 -40.43
CA ARG A 729 28.03 -42.35 -41.85
C ARG A 729 29.17 -41.41 -42.22
N SER A 730 29.16 -40.19 -41.69
CA SER A 730 30.21 -39.19 -41.93
C SER A 730 31.56 -39.57 -41.29
N ARG A 731 31.58 -40.59 -40.42
CA ARG A 731 32.72 -41.02 -39.59
C ARG A 731 33.23 -42.44 -39.92
N LEU A 732 32.77 -43.03 -41.02
CA LEU A 732 33.20 -44.35 -41.51
C LEU A 732 34.71 -44.46 -41.82
N GLY A 733 35.43 -43.33 -41.87
CA GLY A 733 36.89 -43.29 -42.02
C GLY A 733 37.70 -43.50 -40.74
N ASN A 734 37.07 -43.77 -39.58
CA ASN A 734 37.75 -43.98 -38.30
C ASN A 734 37.39 -45.35 -37.68
N LEU A 735 38.36 -46.01 -37.05
CA LEU A 735 38.25 -47.32 -36.38
C LEU A 735 37.04 -47.41 -35.44
N PHE A 736 36.73 -46.33 -34.71
CA PHE A 736 35.60 -46.28 -33.78
C PHE A 736 34.22 -46.28 -34.48
N GLY A 737 34.14 -45.71 -35.70
CA GLY A 737 32.91 -45.76 -36.52
C GLY A 737 32.64 -47.16 -37.03
N ILE A 738 33.68 -47.84 -37.55
CA ILE A 738 33.60 -49.22 -38.04
C ILE A 738 33.17 -50.18 -36.92
N ALA A 739 33.76 -50.05 -35.71
CA ALA A 739 33.40 -50.86 -34.55
C ALA A 739 31.92 -50.70 -34.13
N SER A 740 31.34 -49.50 -34.25
CA SER A 740 29.93 -49.24 -33.94
C SER A 740 28.97 -49.95 -34.90
N PHE A 741 29.28 -49.93 -36.19
CA PHE A 741 28.48 -50.61 -37.23
C PHE A 741 28.51 -52.13 -37.08
N ILE A 742 29.69 -52.71 -36.82
CA ILE A 742 29.83 -54.16 -36.56
C ILE A 742 29.09 -54.56 -35.28
N GLY A 743 29.24 -53.78 -34.20
CA GLY A 743 28.56 -54.04 -32.93
C GLY A 743 27.03 -54.01 -33.04
N TYR A 744 26.48 -53.03 -33.76
CA TYR A 744 25.04 -52.96 -34.04
C TYR A 744 24.55 -54.14 -34.90
N GLY A 745 25.29 -54.48 -35.96
CA GLY A 745 24.95 -55.59 -36.84
C GLY A 745 24.90 -56.94 -36.12
N LEU A 746 25.88 -57.22 -35.27
CA LEU A 746 25.91 -58.43 -34.43
C LEU A 746 24.71 -58.49 -33.47
N LEU A 747 24.38 -57.37 -32.82
CA LEU A 747 23.27 -57.27 -31.88
C LEU A 747 21.90 -57.49 -32.55
N CYS A 748 21.70 -56.99 -33.78
CA CYS A 748 20.47 -57.22 -34.55
C CYS A 748 20.26 -58.69 -34.92
N THR A 749 21.34 -59.41 -35.26
CA THR A 749 21.29 -60.86 -35.53
C THR A 749 20.83 -61.65 -34.30
N VAL A 750 21.27 -61.26 -33.10
CA VAL A 750 20.84 -61.88 -31.84
C VAL A 750 19.35 -61.62 -31.56
N VAL A 751 18.82 -60.44 -31.87
CA VAL A 751 17.38 -60.13 -31.69
C VAL A 751 16.49 -60.97 -32.60
N GLY A 752 16.88 -61.16 -33.87
CA GLY A 752 16.14 -61.96 -34.84
C GLY A 752 15.90 -63.41 -34.41
N TYR A 753 16.76 -63.94 -33.54
CA TYR A 753 16.65 -65.29 -32.99
C TYR A 753 15.76 -65.38 -31.73
N PHE A 754 15.71 -64.33 -30.89
CA PHE A 754 15.14 -64.41 -29.53
C PHE A 754 13.83 -63.65 -29.28
N ALA A 755 13.28 -62.87 -30.21
CA ALA A 755 12.17 -61.95 -29.91
C ALA A 755 11.02 -61.90 -30.95
N PRO A 756 10.23 -62.98 -31.13
CA PRO A 756 8.99 -62.93 -31.91
C PRO A 756 7.95 -61.96 -31.28
N ALA A 757 7.08 -61.38 -32.12
CA ALA A 757 6.13 -60.35 -31.71
C ALA A 757 5.00 -60.91 -30.81
N PRO A 758 4.68 -60.27 -29.68
CA PRO A 758 3.62 -60.74 -28.78
C PRO A 758 2.20 -60.54 -29.38
N PRO A 759 1.26 -61.48 -29.16
CA PRO A 759 -0.08 -61.44 -29.75
C PRO A 759 -0.93 -60.25 -29.25
N ARG A 760 -1.86 -59.78 -30.10
CA ARG A 760 -2.77 -58.66 -29.78
C ARG A 760 -3.89 -59.16 -28.86
N GLY A 761 -4.05 -58.59 -27.67
CA GLY A 761 -5.20 -58.87 -26.81
C GLY A 761 -6.51 -58.43 -27.47
N THR A 762 -7.47 -59.34 -27.57
CA THR A 762 -8.84 -59.11 -28.04
C THR A 762 -9.60 -58.21 -27.06
N PRO A 763 -10.30 -57.15 -27.51
CA PRO A 763 -11.25 -56.44 -26.67
C PRO A 763 -12.43 -57.36 -26.36
N ALA A 764 -12.75 -57.53 -25.07
CA ALA A 764 -13.94 -58.25 -24.65
C ALA A 764 -15.19 -57.59 -25.25
N GLU A 765 -16.00 -58.39 -25.94
CA GLU A 765 -17.37 -58.08 -26.30
C GLU A 765 -18.13 -57.64 -25.04
N LYS A 766 -18.53 -56.37 -24.99
CA LYS A 766 -19.72 -55.98 -24.23
C LYS A 766 -20.92 -56.39 -25.08
N SER A 767 -21.47 -57.55 -24.78
CA SER A 767 -22.85 -57.88 -25.15
C SER A 767 -23.83 -56.93 -24.45
N ALA A 768 -24.98 -56.78 -25.11
CA ALA A 768 -26.07 -55.82 -24.90
C ALA A 768 -26.53 -55.56 -23.46
#